data_AF-A0A7J6LXM2-F1
#
_entry.id   AF-A0A7J6LXM2-F1
#
_cell.length_a   1.000
_cell.length_b   1.000
_cell.length_c   1.000
_cell.angle_alpha   90.00
_cell.angle_beta   90.00
_cell.angle_gamma   90.00
#
_symmetry.space_group_name_H-M   'P 1'
#
loop_
_entity.id
_entity.type
_entity.pdbx_description
1 polymer ?
#
loop_
_entity_poly.entity_id
_entity_poly.type
_entity_poly.pdbx_seq_one_letter_code
_entity_poly.pdbx_strand_id
1 'polypeptide(L)'
;MERVKEVGGSFKNTVFSFIPNTSELAFYGMVKQYREDLYREQRRAMETGINTEVLDQEVREEKVVHKDAKLRTFIQEDASREAKTFHAYDVHYGTVREGEVLVALDDSIVRGNTLKNAIIKTLERLKPSSIVIVSSAPLICYPDPYGIDMAKLADFVAFKAAIALLRSRGKDDLIHEVYEQCLQDADSDVNYVKRIYEGFTQRELEDKVAEIIQPENCTAKVQVVYQTVDSLHKAIPEHLGDWYFTGDYPTLGGTVVCKRAFTLWMEGRGNERCYGLSSEGGSNVLVVGSGGREHALATAIAASHKVKRVYVAPGNAGEHEKIINIPAVNASKETIVGYCRKKHISLVVVGPEQPLAEGLADVVQEAGIPVFGPTAAAAEVEASKSWAKDFMRRHGIPTAEFVTAVTPEEGEKAVDKICSSNGVVVKASGLAAGKGVIVADSAQQGKAAVREIFSLYGGPVVVEELLQGAEVSVFALTNGRSFVVLPPARDHKRVFNDDEGPNTGGMGAFVTNSLLTKSELENIKERIVAPSIEGLAKEGRPFSGCLYIGLMMTPHGPKVLEYNCRFGDPETQALLPLLLSNKIDCYDLFLSCTAGKQLGSKLSARLEGIKGSSVTVVLASGGYPGKFNKGYLINGVNRAECVPGVQVYYAGAQYDDNGVIVTSGGRVLSITAGGETVKDAAERAYCAVRSITFEGVHYRTDIAMCSGLSRVSKSRSFSESGSDTPKSAKSGITYLAAGVDIEAGEAAVDGFKPLVKRTQRPGMGGSLGDFGGFCDLAKCGEYDEPVLVSGTDGVGTKLKVANTIGKHDTVGIDLVAMCANDVVVHGAEPLFFLDYFAVGKLDVKQAVEVVKGIADGCIQAGCTLLGGETAELPGIFANTTEYDIAGFVVGVKEKSLELPDKDSMQHGDILIGLLSSGVHSNGFSLVRKIAEVSGLKMSDPAPYDPTTTLGVSLLTPTKIYVKTILELVRLGAGKLKGAAHITGGGLFQNIPRMLPEHLQAVIRADTWELPAVFRWCATQGKLEATELASTFNVGIGMVLCVAAEHKDTVMKVLRGLDEEAVVIGELVSKPITTDPKVVIIGAETEWTLLSDMGVNTLLQPSVLSGLFDEDSPAAAVRS
;
A
#
# COMPACT_ATOMS: atom_id res chain seq x y z
N MET A 1 -15.10 -18.02 37.76
CA MET A 1 -16.11 -18.05 38.83
C MET A 1 -15.52 -18.30 40.19
N GLU A 2 -14.63 -19.27 40.36
CA GLU A 2 -14.00 -19.53 41.67
C GLU A 2 -13.40 -18.26 42.28
N ARG A 3 -12.61 -17.51 41.50
CA ARG A 3 -12.06 -16.21 41.89
C ARG A 3 -13.12 -15.16 42.25
N VAL A 4 -14.19 -15.08 41.47
CA VAL A 4 -15.33 -14.18 41.76
C VAL A 4 -15.99 -14.53 43.09
N LYS A 5 -16.18 -15.82 43.40
CA LYS A 5 -16.75 -16.30 44.67
C LYS A 5 -15.82 -15.99 45.86
N GLU A 6 -14.50 -16.10 45.69
CA GLU A 6 -13.52 -15.78 46.74
C GLU A 6 -13.54 -14.31 47.17
N VAL A 7 -14.02 -13.42 46.31
CA VAL A 7 -14.20 -11.99 46.62
C VAL A 7 -15.65 -11.61 46.96
N GLY A 8 -16.50 -12.61 47.24
CA GLY A 8 -17.90 -12.38 47.63
C GLY A 8 -18.85 -12.10 46.45
N GLY A 9 -18.42 -12.37 45.21
CA GLY A 9 -19.24 -12.24 44.01
C GLY A 9 -20.10 -13.47 43.71
N SER A 10 -21.19 -13.23 43.01
CA SER A 10 -22.20 -14.16 42.49
C SER A 10 -22.73 -13.63 41.16
N PHE A 11 -23.56 -14.39 40.42
CA PHE A 11 -24.14 -13.87 39.18
C PHE A 11 -24.98 -12.59 39.39
N LYS A 12 -25.56 -12.41 40.59
CA LYS A 12 -26.42 -11.25 40.92
C LYS A 12 -25.66 -9.94 41.15
N ASN A 13 -24.41 -10.01 41.61
CA ASN A 13 -23.60 -8.85 42.00
C ASN A 13 -22.25 -8.81 41.27
N THR A 14 -22.18 -9.43 40.09
CA THR A 14 -21.00 -9.40 39.23
C THR A 14 -21.36 -8.76 37.90
N VAL A 15 -20.53 -7.82 37.46
CA VAL A 15 -20.64 -7.19 36.15
C VAL A 15 -19.44 -7.59 35.30
N PHE A 16 -19.72 -8.14 34.12
CA PHE A 16 -18.70 -8.54 33.15
C PHE A 16 -18.50 -7.44 32.12
N SER A 17 -17.25 -7.06 31.91
CA SER A 17 -16.82 -6.10 30.89
C SER A 17 -15.54 -6.60 30.21
N PHE A 18 -15.17 -5.93 29.14
CA PHE A 18 -13.85 -6.04 28.53
C PHE A 18 -13.24 -4.65 28.35
N ILE A 19 -11.93 -4.60 28.17
CA ILE A 19 -11.21 -3.38 27.81
C ILE A 19 -10.99 -3.40 26.29
N PRO A 20 -11.44 -2.37 25.53
CA PRO A 20 -11.40 -2.38 24.07
C PRO A 20 -9.96 -2.50 23.50
N ASN A 21 -9.58 -3.71 23.09
CA ASN A 21 -8.42 -4.16 22.31
C ASN A 21 -8.72 -5.59 21.75
N THR A 22 -7.73 -6.43 21.44
CA THR A 22 -7.84 -7.84 20.95
C THR A 22 -8.60 -8.82 21.89
N SER A 23 -9.31 -8.35 22.91
CA SER A 23 -9.96 -9.16 23.96
C SER A 23 -11.48 -9.28 23.81
N GLU A 24 -12.09 -8.61 22.84
CA GLU A 24 -13.56 -8.59 22.65
C GLU A 24 -14.14 -9.98 22.30
N LEU A 25 -13.49 -10.72 21.41
CA LEU A 25 -13.93 -12.07 21.04
C LEU A 25 -13.85 -13.05 22.22
N ALA A 26 -12.73 -13.03 22.96
CA ALA A 26 -12.56 -13.83 24.18
C ALA A 26 -13.64 -13.54 25.23
N PHE A 27 -14.06 -12.27 25.33
CA PHE A 27 -15.13 -11.83 26.23
C PHE A 27 -16.47 -12.47 25.85
N TYR A 28 -16.87 -12.36 24.58
CA TYR A 28 -18.13 -12.97 24.12
C TYR A 28 -18.12 -14.51 24.29
N GLY A 29 -16.99 -15.17 24.03
CA GLY A 29 -16.84 -16.60 24.26
C GLY A 29 -17.01 -16.99 25.74
N MET A 30 -16.34 -16.28 26.65
CA MET A 30 -16.46 -16.51 28.09
C MET A 30 -17.88 -16.28 28.59
N VAL A 31 -18.49 -15.15 28.20
CA VAL A 31 -19.86 -14.79 28.55
C VAL A 31 -20.85 -15.86 28.08
N LYS A 32 -20.71 -16.33 26.84
CA LYS A 32 -21.57 -17.37 26.28
C LYS A 32 -21.51 -18.64 27.14
N GLN A 33 -20.31 -19.11 27.47
CA GLN A 33 -20.12 -20.27 28.33
C GLN A 33 -20.76 -20.06 29.71
N TYR A 34 -20.64 -18.86 30.28
CA TYR A 34 -21.24 -18.53 31.57
C TYR A 34 -22.76 -18.53 31.55
N ARG A 35 -23.38 -18.00 30.49
CA ARG A 35 -24.83 -18.07 30.30
C ARG A 35 -25.29 -19.52 30.20
N GLU A 36 -24.54 -20.38 29.52
CA GLU A 36 -24.82 -21.81 29.43
C GLU A 36 -24.67 -22.56 30.77
N ASP A 37 -23.68 -22.19 31.59
CA ASP A 37 -23.50 -22.74 32.93
C ASP A 37 -24.65 -22.31 33.87
N LEU A 38 -25.03 -21.03 33.83
CA LEU A 38 -26.17 -20.50 34.59
C LEU A 38 -27.47 -21.20 34.19
N TYR A 39 -27.73 -21.37 32.89
CA TYR A 39 -28.90 -22.09 32.40
C TYR A 39 -28.93 -23.55 32.89
N ARG A 40 -27.77 -24.21 32.95
CA ARG A 40 -27.66 -25.57 33.51
C ARG A 40 -27.96 -25.61 35.00
N GLU A 41 -27.48 -24.64 35.78
CA GLU A 41 -27.80 -24.52 37.21
C GLU A 41 -29.28 -24.20 37.45
N GLN A 42 -29.87 -23.30 36.65
CA GLN A 42 -31.30 -22.98 36.69
C GLN A 42 -32.17 -24.20 36.38
N ARG A 43 -31.83 -24.96 35.32
CA ARG A 43 -32.54 -26.20 34.98
C ARG A 43 -32.45 -27.20 36.14
N ARG A 44 -31.26 -27.39 36.72
CA ARG A 44 -31.07 -28.28 37.87
C ARG A 44 -31.86 -27.81 39.09
N ALA A 45 -31.94 -26.51 39.35
CA ALA A 45 -32.73 -25.95 40.44
C ALA A 45 -34.23 -26.18 40.23
N MET A 46 -34.74 -26.04 38.99
CA MET A 46 -36.12 -26.38 38.63
C MET A 46 -36.41 -27.88 38.79
N GLU A 47 -35.47 -28.76 38.42
CA GLU A 47 -35.64 -30.21 38.49
C GLU A 47 -35.52 -30.77 39.92
N THR A 48 -34.67 -30.18 40.76
CA THR A 48 -34.37 -30.70 42.11
C THR A 48 -35.04 -29.94 43.26
N GLY A 49 -35.55 -28.73 43.00
CA GLY A 49 -36.11 -27.85 44.02
C GLY A 49 -35.09 -27.25 44.99
N ILE A 50 -33.78 -27.44 44.74
CA ILE A 50 -32.68 -26.96 45.57
C ILE A 50 -32.07 -25.71 44.92
N ASN A 51 -31.77 -24.69 45.73
CA ASN A 51 -31.13 -23.43 45.30
C ASN A 51 -31.98 -22.60 44.30
N THR A 52 -33.24 -22.36 44.64
CA THR A 52 -34.19 -21.59 43.81
C THR A 52 -33.79 -20.13 43.60
N GLU A 53 -32.86 -19.60 44.40
CA GLU A 53 -32.32 -18.24 44.25
C GLU A 53 -31.55 -18.02 42.94
N VAL A 54 -31.15 -19.09 42.24
CA VAL A 54 -30.49 -19.04 40.92
C VAL A 54 -31.47 -18.76 39.77
N LEU A 55 -32.78 -18.99 39.98
CA LEU A 55 -33.79 -18.83 38.93
C LEU A 55 -33.97 -17.38 38.49
N ASP A 56 -33.75 -16.42 39.39
CA ASP A 56 -33.88 -14.98 39.13
C ASP A 56 -32.53 -14.31 38.78
N GLN A 57 -31.48 -15.10 38.55
CA GLN A 57 -30.15 -14.60 38.22
C GLN A 57 -29.98 -14.47 36.72
N GLU A 58 -29.28 -13.42 36.29
CA GLU A 58 -28.88 -13.19 34.91
C GLU A 58 -27.40 -12.80 34.85
N VAL A 59 -26.75 -13.07 33.72
CA VAL A 59 -25.38 -12.62 33.47
C VAL A 59 -25.43 -11.16 33.05
N ARG A 60 -24.96 -10.27 33.94
CA ARG A 60 -24.89 -8.83 33.65
C ARG A 60 -23.62 -8.49 32.89
N GLU A 61 -23.81 -7.97 31.68
CA GLU A 61 -22.73 -7.51 30.81
C GLU A 61 -22.88 -6.02 30.58
N GLU A 62 -21.78 -5.30 30.72
CA GLU A 62 -21.75 -3.88 30.51
C GLU A 62 -20.44 -3.47 29.85
N LYS A 63 -20.49 -2.50 28.94
CA LYS A 63 -19.29 -1.90 28.37
C LYS A 63 -18.79 -0.80 29.30
N VAL A 64 -17.99 -1.19 30.30
CA VAL A 64 -17.50 -0.27 31.33
C VAL A 64 -16.41 0.66 30.80
N VAL A 65 -15.65 0.23 29.79
CA VAL A 65 -14.55 0.99 29.20
C VAL A 65 -14.78 1.19 27.69
N HIS A 66 -14.67 2.43 27.23
CA HIS A 66 -14.63 2.83 25.83
C HIS A 66 -13.22 3.26 25.43
N LYS A 67 -12.89 3.20 24.13
CA LYS A 67 -11.60 3.68 23.60
C LYS A 67 -11.85 4.66 22.44
N ASP A 68 -11.58 5.94 22.66
CA ASP A 68 -12.01 7.06 21.80
C ASP A 68 -11.29 7.16 20.44
N ALA A 69 -10.26 6.34 20.18
CA ALA A 69 -9.55 6.35 18.89
C ALA A 69 -8.89 5.01 18.53
N LYS A 70 -8.68 4.78 17.23
CA LYS A 70 -7.76 3.76 16.69
C LYS A 70 -6.28 4.15 16.93
N LEU A 71 -5.90 4.42 18.18
CA LEU A 71 -4.51 4.63 18.58
C LEU A 71 -3.79 3.28 18.71
N ARG A 72 -2.78 3.04 17.85
CA ARG A 72 -1.77 2.00 18.07
C ARG A 72 -0.75 2.54 19.08
N THR A 73 -0.96 2.28 20.37
CA THR A 73 -0.11 2.73 21.49
C THR A 73 1.31 2.14 21.47
N PHE A 74 1.55 1.12 20.64
CA PHE A 74 2.80 0.33 20.60
C PHE A 74 4.04 1.07 20.09
N ILE A 75 3.93 2.26 19.47
CA ILE A 75 5.05 2.88 18.71
C ILE A 75 5.69 4.10 19.43
N GLN A 76 5.12 4.62 20.52
CA GLN A 76 5.57 5.90 21.12
C GLN A 76 6.50 5.75 22.34
N GLU A 77 7.19 6.81 22.78
CA GLU A 77 8.10 6.82 23.94
C GLU A 77 7.37 6.67 25.28
N ASP A 78 8.00 6.02 26.27
CA ASP A 78 7.37 5.50 27.50
C ASP A 78 6.70 6.58 28.38
N ALA A 79 7.28 7.78 28.51
CA ALA A 79 6.68 8.87 29.31
C ALA A 79 5.41 9.46 28.69
N SER A 80 5.26 9.41 27.36
CA SER A 80 4.07 9.92 26.66
C SER A 80 2.87 8.97 26.74
N ARG A 81 3.10 7.70 27.15
CA ARG A 81 2.07 6.65 27.17
C ARG A 81 1.12 6.77 28.36
N GLU A 82 1.56 7.31 29.50
CA GLU A 82 0.73 7.36 30.71
C GLU A 82 -0.35 8.41 30.64
N ALA A 83 0.05 9.62 30.26
CA ALA A 83 -0.90 10.68 29.96
C ALA A 83 -1.87 10.25 28.84
N LYS A 84 -1.37 9.66 27.75
CA LYS A 84 -2.21 9.26 26.61
C LYS A 84 -3.14 8.07 26.90
N THR A 85 -2.73 7.10 27.71
CA THR A 85 -3.60 5.98 28.09
C THR A 85 -4.77 6.50 28.92
N PHE A 86 -4.51 7.37 29.89
CA PHE A 86 -5.56 7.98 30.70
C PHE A 86 -6.59 8.77 29.86
N HIS A 87 -6.13 9.36 28.75
CA HIS A 87 -6.95 10.13 27.82
C HIS A 87 -7.53 9.31 26.64
N ALA A 88 -7.13 8.06 26.48
CA ALA A 88 -7.59 7.21 25.37
C ALA A 88 -8.69 6.24 25.78
N TYR A 89 -8.87 6.01 27.08
CA TYR A 89 -9.89 5.13 27.62
C TYR A 89 -10.87 5.91 28.50
N ASP A 90 -12.12 5.97 28.05
CA ASP A 90 -13.22 6.55 28.80
C ASP A 90 -13.94 5.48 29.58
N VAL A 91 -14.39 5.81 30.80
CA VAL A 91 -15.09 4.89 31.69
C VAL A 91 -16.53 5.36 31.91
N HIS A 92 -17.47 4.46 31.67
CA HIS A 92 -18.89 4.74 31.88
C HIS A 92 -19.23 4.64 33.37
N TYR A 93 -19.46 5.79 34.00
CA TYR A 93 -19.86 5.88 35.40
C TYR A 93 -21.31 5.47 35.61
N GLY A 94 -21.62 4.88 36.77
CA GLY A 94 -22.97 4.39 37.11
C GLY A 94 -23.26 2.98 36.59
N THR A 95 -22.41 2.45 35.71
CA THR A 95 -22.51 1.12 35.13
C THR A 95 -22.16 0.02 36.14
N VAL A 96 -21.23 0.27 37.07
CA VAL A 96 -20.96 -0.63 38.20
C VAL A 96 -21.61 -0.03 39.44
N ARG A 97 -22.42 -0.82 40.14
CA ARG A 97 -23.11 -0.40 41.37
C ARG A 97 -22.19 -0.63 42.56
N GLU A 98 -22.31 0.22 43.57
CA GLU A 98 -21.53 0.09 44.80
C GLU A 98 -21.75 -1.29 45.45
N GLY A 99 -20.66 -2.01 45.73
CA GLY A 99 -20.69 -3.38 46.25
C GLY A 99 -20.60 -4.49 45.20
N GLU A 100 -20.70 -4.19 43.90
CA GLU A 100 -20.52 -5.19 42.82
C GLU A 100 -19.06 -5.57 42.59
N VAL A 101 -18.85 -6.80 42.13
CA VAL A 101 -17.56 -7.31 41.65
C VAL A 101 -17.46 -7.00 40.15
N LEU A 102 -16.40 -6.30 39.75
CA LEU A 102 -16.12 -6.02 38.34
C LEU A 102 -15.18 -7.09 37.77
N VAL A 103 -15.62 -7.80 36.74
CA VAL A 103 -14.78 -8.72 35.96
C VAL A 103 -14.44 -8.04 34.64
N ALA A 104 -13.16 -7.79 34.39
CA ALA A 104 -12.70 -7.13 33.17
C ALA A 104 -11.75 -8.04 32.38
N LEU A 105 -12.08 -8.31 31.10
CA LEU A 105 -11.17 -9.00 30.19
C LEU A 105 -10.16 -8.03 29.57
N ASP A 106 -8.87 -8.34 29.75
CA ASP A 106 -7.77 -7.51 29.27
C ASP A 106 -6.43 -8.28 29.20
N ASP A 107 -5.67 -8.06 28.12
CA ASP A 107 -4.30 -8.56 27.98
C ASP A 107 -3.23 -7.52 28.31
N SER A 108 -3.56 -6.22 28.29
CA SER A 108 -2.60 -5.13 28.35
C SER A 108 -1.97 -4.90 29.74
N ILE A 109 -2.74 -5.09 30.82
CA ILE A 109 -2.35 -4.96 32.23
C ILE A 109 -1.28 -5.98 32.59
N VAL A 110 -1.44 -7.23 32.14
CA VAL A 110 -0.48 -8.30 32.44
C VAL A 110 0.72 -8.31 31.49
N ARG A 111 0.56 -7.78 30.27
CA ARG A 111 1.65 -7.62 29.27
C ARG A 111 2.61 -6.48 29.61
N GLY A 112 2.19 -5.51 30.42
CA GLY A 112 3.03 -4.37 30.84
C GLY A 112 3.05 -3.19 29.87
N ASN A 113 2.30 -3.27 28.76
CA ASN A 113 2.22 -2.22 27.72
C ASN A 113 1.39 -1.01 28.13
N THR A 114 0.47 -1.23 29.06
CA THR A 114 -0.35 -0.19 29.64
C THR A 114 0.10 -0.01 31.08
N LEU A 115 0.26 1.23 31.53
CA LEU A 115 0.81 1.47 32.85
C LEU A 115 -0.16 0.87 33.84
N LYS A 116 0.30 -0.24 34.45
CA LYS A 116 -0.41 -1.11 35.39
C LYS A 116 -1.31 -0.36 36.39
N ASN A 117 -0.91 0.85 36.75
CA ASN A 117 -1.62 1.71 37.69
C ASN A 117 -2.76 2.51 37.04
N ALA A 118 -2.65 2.92 35.78
CA ALA A 118 -3.61 3.84 35.15
C ALA A 118 -5.00 3.19 35.00
N ILE A 119 -5.09 2.03 34.33
CA ILE A 119 -6.39 1.38 34.09
C ILE A 119 -7.02 0.88 35.40
N ILE A 120 -6.27 0.22 36.27
CA ILE A 120 -6.81 -0.27 37.56
C ILE A 120 -7.33 0.90 38.40
N LYS A 121 -6.60 2.02 38.46
CA LYS A 121 -7.08 3.24 39.12
C LYS A 121 -8.31 3.83 38.45
N THR A 122 -8.43 3.76 37.11
CA THR A 122 -9.63 4.23 36.42
C THR A 122 -10.84 3.34 36.72
N LEU A 123 -10.68 2.02 36.70
CA LEU A 123 -11.74 1.07 37.08
C LEU A 123 -12.14 1.22 38.55
N GLU A 124 -11.18 1.50 39.44
CA GLU A 124 -11.46 1.75 40.86
C GLU A 124 -12.41 2.95 41.08
N ARG A 125 -12.43 3.96 40.19
CA ARG A 125 -13.32 5.12 40.34
C ARG A 125 -14.81 4.75 40.29
N LEU A 126 -15.13 3.57 39.77
CA LEU A 126 -16.47 3.00 39.77
C LEU A 126 -16.88 2.44 41.14
N LYS A 127 -15.95 2.40 42.10
CA LYS A 127 -16.09 1.85 43.46
C LYS A 127 -16.60 0.40 43.50
N PRO A 128 -16.02 -0.53 42.70
CA PRO A 128 -16.35 -1.95 42.85
C PRO A 128 -15.86 -2.46 44.21
N SER A 129 -16.51 -3.49 44.75
CA SER A 129 -16.02 -4.17 45.96
C SER A 129 -14.73 -4.96 45.70
N SER A 130 -14.56 -5.45 44.47
CA SER A 130 -13.35 -6.14 44.00
C SER A 130 -13.26 -6.10 42.46
N ILE A 131 -12.03 -6.18 41.94
CA ILE A 131 -11.71 -6.19 40.52
C ILE A 131 -11.05 -7.52 40.17
N VAL A 132 -11.62 -8.26 39.22
CA VAL A 132 -11.03 -9.50 38.69
C VAL A 132 -10.63 -9.27 37.24
N ILE A 133 -9.32 -9.26 36.99
CA ILE A 133 -8.76 -9.14 35.64
C ILE A 133 -8.60 -10.54 35.04
N VAL A 134 -9.28 -10.79 33.93
CA VAL A 134 -9.17 -12.03 33.16
C VAL A 134 -8.29 -11.78 31.95
N SER A 135 -7.14 -12.42 31.88
CA SER A 135 -6.21 -12.21 30.78
C SER A 135 -6.46 -13.17 29.62
N SER A 136 -6.64 -12.59 28.43
CA SER A 136 -6.64 -13.27 27.14
C SER A 136 -5.23 -13.63 26.65
N ALA A 137 -4.17 -13.14 27.30
CA ALA A 137 -2.79 -13.50 27.00
C ALA A 137 -2.33 -14.72 27.82
N PRO A 138 -1.78 -15.78 27.20
CA PRO A 138 -1.19 -16.87 27.96
C PRO A 138 0.14 -16.44 28.63
N LEU A 139 0.59 -17.25 29.58
CA LEU A 139 1.93 -17.13 30.15
C LEU A 139 3.02 -17.37 29.09
N ILE A 140 4.21 -16.81 29.30
CA ILE A 140 5.41 -16.97 28.43
C ILE A 140 5.83 -18.44 28.22
N CYS A 141 5.23 -19.38 28.96
CA CYS A 141 5.31 -20.82 28.68
C CYS A 141 4.95 -21.17 27.22
N TYR A 142 4.11 -20.37 26.56
CA TYR A 142 3.62 -20.57 25.19
C TYR A 142 3.84 -19.31 24.32
N PRO A 143 5.09 -18.96 23.97
CA PRO A 143 5.40 -17.69 23.34
C PRO A 143 5.05 -17.71 21.85
N ASP A 144 4.58 -16.56 21.34
CA ASP A 144 4.20 -16.34 19.95
C ASP A 144 5.15 -15.34 19.24
N PRO A 145 5.44 -15.52 17.93
CA PRO A 145 6.27 -14.64 17.12
C PRO A 145 5.66 -13.29 16.72
N TYR A 146 4.36 -13.03 16.93
CA TYR A 146 3.70 -11.88 16.32
C TYR A 146 2.74 -11.04 17.21
N GLY A 147 2.57 -11.30 18.52
CA GLY A 147 1.58 -10.49 19.24
C GLY A 147 1.52 -10.50 20.77
N ILE A 148 2.44 -11.14 21.51
CA ILE A 148 2.76 -10.57 22.83
C ILE A 148 3.74 -9.45 22.51
N ASP A 149 3.58 -8.22 23.00
CA ASP A 149 4.65 -7.21 22.88
C ASP A 149 5.80 -7.58 23.85
N MET A 150 6.36 -8.79 23.74
CA MET A 150 7.68 -9.20 24.24
C MET A 150 8.83 -8.34 23.67
N ALA A 151 8.53 -7.14 23.17
CA ALA A 151 9.52 -6.12 22.95
C ALA A 151 10.42 -6.06 24.17
N LYS A 152 9.90 -5.99 25.40
CA LYS A 152 10.74 -5.85 26.59
C LYS A 152 10.35 -6.89 27.64
N LEU A 153 11.14 -7.96 27.80
CA LEU A 153 10.86 -8.98 28.80
C LEU A 153 10.80 -8.39 30.22
N ALA A 154 11.58 -7.34 30.46
CA ALA A 154 11.56 -6.58 31.70
C ALA A 154 10.23 -5.85 31.97
N ASP A 155 9.28 -5.77 31.04
CA ASP A 155 7.98 -5.14 31.26
C ASP A 155 6.88 -6.16 31.61
N PHE A 156 7.11 -7.44 31.30
CA PHE A 156 6.11 -8.49 31.52
C PHE A 156 5.94 -8.81 33.02
N VAL A 157 4.75 -8.57 33.56
CA VAL A 157 4.49 -8.66 35.00
C VAL A 157 4.55 -10.11 35.48
N ALA A 158 4.05 -11.07 34.69
CA ALA A 158 4.15 -12.49 35.03
C ALA A 158 5.61 -12.99 35.09
N PHE A 159 6.49 -12.43 34.26
CA PHE A 159 7.92 -12.76 34.32
C PHE A 159 8.55 -12.23 35.60
N LYS A 160 8.27 -10.96 35.96
CA LYS A 160 8.70 -10.38 37.24
C LYS A 160 8.22 -11.21 38.43
N ALA A 161 6.96 -11.64 38.41
CA ALA A 161 6.36 -12.47 39.45
C ALA A 161 7.11 -13.81 39.59
N ALA A 162 7.36 -14.49 38.47
CA ALA A 162 8.08 -15.76 38.47
C ALA A 162 9.53 -15.62 38.98
N ILE A 163 10.26 -14.58 38.54
CA ILE A 163 11.62 -14.29 39.02
C ILE A 163 11.62 -13.97 40.52
N ALA A 164 10.67 -13.15 41.00
CA ALA A 164 10.55 -12.83 42.42
C ALA A 164 10.26 -14.08 43.27
N LEU A 165 9.40 -14.97 42.78
CA LEU A 165 9.11 -16.24 43.44
C LEU A 165 10.32 -17.18 43.44
N LEU A 166 11.05 -17.29 42.34
CA LEU A 166 12.28 -18.11 42.28
C LEU A 166 13.33 -17.63 43.28
N ARG A 167 13.58 -16.32 43.32
CA ARG A 167 14.49 -15.69 44.28
C ARG A 167 14.04 -15.92 45.73
N SER A 168 12.75 -15.78 46.02
CA SER A 168 12.22 -16.06 47.37
C SER A 168 12.40 -17.51 47.81
N ARG A 169 12.57 -18.44 46.86
CA ARG A 169 12.83 -19.86 47.08
C ARG A 169 14.31 -20.24 46.94
N GLY A 170 15.21 -19.28 46.75
CA GLY A 170 16.65 -19.53 46.57
C GLY A 170 17.00 -20.34 45.31
N LYS A 171 16.22 -20.20 44.23
CA LYS A 171 16.41 -20.94 42.96
C LYS A 171 17.09 -20.08 41.88
N ASP A 172 18.08 -19.27 42.25
CA ASP A 172 18.82 -18.44 41.31
C ASP A 172 19.62 -19.26 40.29
N ASP A 173 20.11 -20.44 40.68
CA ASP A 173 20.84 -21.35 39.78
C ASP A 173 20.02 -21.75 38.56
N LEU A 174 18.70 -21.95 38.71
CA LEU A 174 17.81 -22.29 37.59
C LEU A 174 17.74 -21.16 36.55
N ILE A 175 17.81 -19.89 36.99
CA ILE A 175 17.79 -18.72 36.10
C ILE A 175 19.05 -18.74 35.23
N HIS A 176 20.20 -19.04 35.83
CA HIS A 176 21.47 -19.17 35.12
C HIS A 176 21.52 -20.39 34.19
N GLU A 177 21.01 -21.55 34.61
CA GLU A 177 20.91 -22.73 33.74
C GLU A 177 20.08 -22.45 32.48
N VAL A 178 18.93 -21.78 32.64
CA VAL A 178 18.07 -21.41 31.50
C VAL A 178 18.80 -20.44 30.57
N TYR A 179 19.59 -19.52 31.11
CA TYR A 179 20.38 -18.57 30.31
C TYR A 179 21.41 -19.29 29.44
N GLU A 180 22.17 -20.21 30.01
CA GLU A 180 23.15 -21.02 29.28
C GLU A 180 22.49 -21.87 28.19
N GLN A 181 21.33 -22.46 28.47
CA GLN A 181 20.57 -23.21 27.47
C GLN A 181 20.06 -22.32 26.33
N CYS A 182 19.59 -21.12 26.64
CA CYS A 182 19.19 -20.14 25.63
C CYS A 182 20.35 -19.71 24.72
N LEU A 183 21.58 -19.63 25.25
CA LEU A 183 22.79 -19.30 24.47
C LEU A 183 23.25 -20.46 23.59
N GLN A 184 23.28 -21.68 24.13
CA GLN A 184 23.79 -22.86 23.43
C GLN A 184 22.88 -23.29 22.26
N ASP A 185 21.58 -23.00 22.39
CA ASP A 185 20.57 -23.49 21.45
C ASP A 185 19.60 -22.36 21.06
N ALA A 186 20.16 -21.25 20.56
CA ALA A 186 19.42 -20.03 20.26
C ALA A 186 18.37 -20.20 19.14
N ASP A 187 18.63 -21.07 18.16
CA ASP A 187 17.81 -21.22 16.95
C ASP A 187 16.82 -22.40 16.98
N SER A 188 16.79 -23.21 18.05
CA SER A 188 15.79 -24.30 18.15
C SER A 188 14.37 -23.81 18.42
N ASP A 189 13.42 -24.73 18.23
CA ASP A 189 12.01 -24.60 18.61
C ASP A 189 11.74 -24.89 20.09
N VAL A 190 12.77 -25.19 20.90
CA VAL A 190 12.63 -25.50 22.33
C VAL A 190 12.60 -24.23 23.19
N ASN A 191 11.52 -24.04 23.94
CA ASN A 191 11.36 -22.90 24.86
C ASN A 191 11.92 -23.21 26.25
N TYR A 192 13.23 -23.01 26.45
CA TYR A 192 13.89 -23.19 27.75
C TYR A 192 13.37 -22.22 28.83
N VAL A 193 12.90 -21.03 28.44
CA VAL A 193 12.37 -20.00 29.36
C VAL A 193 11.13 -20.49 30.10
N LYS A 194 10.39 -21.46 29.54
CA LYS A 194 9.26 -22.12 30.21
C LYS A 194 9.63 -22.70 31.57
N ARG A 195 10.86 -23.21 31.75
CA ARG A 195 11.33 -23.83 33.01
C ARG A 195 11.26 -22.89 34.22
N ILE A 196 11.30 -21.57 33.99
CA ILE A 196 11.17 -20.54 35.03
C ILE A 196 9.80 -20.62 35.73
N TYR A 197 8.77 -21.11 35.04
CA TYR A 197 7.40 -21.16 35.54
C TYR A 197 6.99 -22.52 36.11
N GLU A 198 7.66 -23.61 35.72
CA GLU A 198 7.29 -24.99 36.07
C GLU A 198 7.33 -25.30 37.58
N GLY A 199 8.06 -24.49 38.36
CA GLY A 199 8.17 -24.63 39.80
C GLY A 199 7.00 -24.07 40.61
N PHE A 200 5.96 -23.54 39.96
CA PHE A 200 4.83 -22.86 40.59
C PHE A 200 3.50 -23.38 40.06
N THR A 201 2.50 -23.39 40.92
CA THR A 201 1.11 -23.51 40.47
C THR A 201 0.67 -22.22 39.79
N GLN A 202 -0.28 -22.31 38.85
CA GLN A 202 -0.86 -21.13 38.20
C GLN A 202 -1.41 -20.13 39.23
N ARG A 203 -2.01 -20.64 40.32
CA ARG A 203 -2.57 -19.84 41.41
C ARG A 203 -1.52 -19.01 42.14
N GLU A 204 -0.36 -19.59 42.45
CA GLU A 204 0.74 -18.86 43.10
C GLU A 204 1.26 -17.72 42.22
N LEU A 205 1.30 -17.93 40.90
CA LEU A 205 1.74 -16.90 39.95
C LEU A 205 0.69 -15.79 39.82
N GLU A 206 -0.59 -16.14 39.70
CA GLU A 206 -1.71 -15.20 39.68
C GLU A 206 -1.74 -14.31 40.92
N ASP A 207 -1.59 -14.90 42.11
CA ASP A 207 -1.60 -14.17 43.38
C ASP A 207 -0.40 -13.21 43.46
N LYS A 208 0.78 -13.64 42.99
CA LYS A 208 1.97 -12.77 42.93
C LYS A 208 1.83 -11.65 41.90
N VAL A 209 1.22 -11.92 40.75
CA VAL A 209 0.94 -10.88 39.74
C VAL A 209 -0.04 -9.85 40.30
N ALA A 210 -1.11 -10.29 40.96
CA ALA A 210 -2.07 -9.42 41.64
C ALA A 210 -1.39 -8.51 42.67
N GLU A 211 -0.47 -9.05 43.48
CA GLU A 211 0.34 -8.28 44.42
C GLU A 211 1.18 -7.19 43.73
N ILE A 212 1.79 -7.49 42.58
CA ILE A 212 2.68 -6.54 41.86
C ILE A 212 1.91 -5.41 41.16
N ILE A 213 0.67 -5.65 40.74
CA ILE A 213 -0.16 -4.66 40.04
C ILE A 213 -1.10 -3.87 40.96
N GLN A 214 -1.32 -4.31 42.20
CA GLN A 214 -2.15 -3.62 43.19
C GLN A 214 -1.59 -2.21 43.44
N PRO A 215 -2.34 -1.12 43.15
CA PRO A 215 -1.90 0.23 43.49
C PRO A 215 -1.91 0.47 45.01
N GLU A 216 -0.94 1.25 45.53
CA GLU A 216 -0.76 1.50 46.98
C GLU A 216 -1.99 2.08 47.70
N ASN A 217 -2.83 2.86 46.99
CA ASN A 217 -4.02 3.51 47.55
C ASN A 217 -5.35 2.89 47.05
N CYS A 218 -5.31 1.67 46.51
CA CYS A 218 -6.49 1.03 45.94
C CYS A 218 -7.30 0.30 47.01
N THR A 219 -8.55 0.71 47.17
CA THR A 219 -9.51 0.17 48.16
C THR A 219 -10.16 -1.15 47.70
N ALA A 220 -10.28 -1.36 46.39
CA ALA A 220 -10.77 -2.60 45.82
C ALA A 220 -9.67 -3.67 45.80
N LYS A 221 -10.03 -4.92 46.13
CA LYS A 221 -9.10 -6.05 46.00
C LYS A 221 -8.96 -6.44 44.53
N VAL A 222 -7.73 -6.44 44.00
CA VAL A 222 -7.45 -6.89 42.63
C VAL A 222 -7.09 -8.38 42.63
N GLN A 223 -7.66 -9.12 41.69
CA GLN A 223 -7.28 -10.50 41.37
C GLN A 223 -6.97 -10.63 39.88
N VAL A 224 -6.14 -11.61 39.53
CA VAL A 224 -5.77 -11.91 38.14
C VAL A 224 -6.04 -13.37 37.84
N VAL A 225 -6.55 -13.64 36.63
CA VAL A 225 -6.79 -14.99 36.11
C VAL A 225 -6.17 -15.08 34.73
N TYR A 226 -5.23 -16.01 34.55
CA TYR A 226 -4.69 -16.31 33.22
C TYR A 226 -5.57 -17.36 32.53
N GLN A 227 -6.02 -17.07 31.31
CA GLN A 227 -6.68 -18.09 30.50
C GLN A 227 -5.64 -19.03 29.91
N THR A 228 -5.97 -20.33 29.87
CA THR A 228 -5.16 -21.30 29.11
C THR A 228 -5.49 -21.20 27.63
N VAL A 229 -4.53 -21.53 26.76
CA VAL A 229 -4.74 -21.58 25.31
C VAL A 229 -5.88 -22.56 24.97
N ASP A 230 -5.92 -23.71 25.64
CA ASP A 230 -6.99 -24.70 25.48
C ASP A 230 -8.37 -24.14 25.87
N SER A 231 -8.43 -23.33 26.93
CA SER A 231 -9.68 -22.66 27.34
C SER A 231 -10.11 -21.61 26.32
N LEU A 232 -9.17 -20.84 25.75
CA LEU A 232 -9.46 -19.84 24.72
C LEU A 232 -9.96 -20.51 23.43
N HIS A 233 -9.31 -21.59 22.99
CA HIS A 233 -9.74 -22.36 21.83
C HIS A 233 -11.13 -22.98 22.04
N LYS A 234 -11.37 -23.59 23.21
CA LYS A 234 -12.70 -24.15 23.56
C LYS A 234 -13.80 -23.10 23.59
N ALA A 235 -13.48 -21.85 23.96
CA ALA A 235 -14.47 -20.78 24.01
C ALA A 235 -14.96 -20.37 22.60
N ILE A 236 -14.12 -20.51 21.56
CA ILE A 236 -14.46 -20.09 20.18
C ILE A 236 -13.83 -21.03 19.12
N PRO A 237 -14.28 -22.30 19.03
CA PRO A 237 -13.60 -23.34 18.26
C PRO A 237 -13.61 -23.16 16.73
N GLU A 238 -14.52 -22.34 16.20
CA GLU A 238 -14.65 -22.09 14.75
C GLU A 238 -14.02 -20.76 14.29
N HIS A 239 -13.31 -20.06 15.17
CA HIS A 239 -12.79 -18.73 14.87
C HIS A 239 -11.49 -18.77 14.04
N LEU A 240 -11.50 -18.10 12.88
CA LEU A 240 -10.37 -18.04 11.94
C LEU A 240 -9.62 -16.70 11.96
N GLY A 241 -10.12 -15.70 12.68
CA GLY A 241 -9.72 -14.29 12.53
C GLY A 241 -8.61 -13.79 13.46
N ASP A 242 -8.40 -14.43 14.62
CA ASP A 242 -7.38 -14.05 15.60
C ASP A 242 -6.59 -15.30 16.03
N TRP A 243 -5.26 -15.18 16.03
CA TRP A 243 -4.35 -16.32 16.05
C TRP A 243 -4.33 -17.10 17.37
N TYR A 244 -4.66 -16.49 18.51
CA TYR A 244 -4.74 -17.17 19.81
C TYR A 244 -5.80 -18.30 19.82
N PHE A 245 -6.75 -18.25 18.88
CA PHE A 245 -7.86 -19.18 18.77
C PHE A 245 -7.61 -20.30 17.75
N THR A 246 -6.57 -20.20 16.89
CA THR A 246 -6.33 -21.17 15.80
C THR A 246 -5.54 -22.41 16.23
N GLY A 247 -4.90 -22.42 17.40
CA GLY A 247 -4.32 -23.61 18.03
C GLY A 247 -2.90 -24.03 17.59
N ASP A 248 -2.27 -23.36 16.64
CA ASP A 248 -0.91 -23.69 16.15
C ASP A 248 0.21 -23.11 17.04
N TYR A 249 0.28 -23.49 18.33
CA TYR A 249 1.31 -23.02 19.29
C TYR A 249 2.09 -24.16 19.95
N PRO A 250 3.37 -23.95 20.29
CA PRO A 250 4.21 -22.77 19.98
C PRO A 250 4.67 -22.78 18.51
N THR A 251 4.99 -21.60 17.96
CA THR A 251 5.62 -21.51 16.63
C THR A 251 7.11 -21.18 16.76
N LEU A 252 7.90 -21.60 15.76
CA LEU A 252 9.35 -21.48 15.76
C LEU A 252 9.84 -20.05 16.07
N GLY A 253 9.24 -19.02 15.47
CA GLY A 253 9.66 -17.63 15.67
C GLY A 253 9.41 -17.12 17.10
N GLY A 254 8.36 -17.60 17.78
CA GLY A 254 7.99 -17.16 19.13
C GLY A 254 8.96 -17.67 20.18
N THR A 255 9.40 -18.92 20.02
CA THR A 255 10.43 -19.51 20.86
C THR A 255 11.76 -18.77 20.73
N VAL A 256 12.18 -18.42 19.51
CA VAL A 256 13.42 -17.66 19.28
C VAL A 256 13.37 -16.27 19.91
N VAL A 257 12.26 -15.55 19.74
CA VAL A 257 12.05 -14.23 20.36
C VAL A 257 12.10 -14.32 21.88
N CYS A 258 11.45 -15.32 22.47
CA CYS A 258 11.42 -15.53 23.91
C CYS A 258 12.82 -15.80 24.49
N LYS A 259 13.59 -16.70 23.88
CA LYS A 259 14.98 -16.98 24.28
C LYS A 259 15.84 -15.73 24.19
N ARG A 260 15.76 -14.98 23.08
CA ARG A 260 16.55 -13.75 22.89
C ARG A 260 16.18 -12.68 23.92
N ALA A 261 14.90 -12.51 24.22
CA ALA A 261 14.44 -11.55 25.22
C ALA A 261 14.95 -11.91 26.62
N PHE A 262 15.01 -13.21 26.94
CA PHE A 262 15.58 -13.70 28.20
C PHE A 262 17.10 -13.48 28.29
N THR A 263 17.83 -13.78 27.22
CA THR A 263 19.27 -13.50 27.12
C THR A 263 19.56 -12.01 27.31
N LEU A 264 18.85 -11.13 26.60
CA LEU A 264 19.03 -9.68 26.73
C LEU A 264 18.74 -9.20 28.16
N TRP A 265 17.72 -9.76 28.82
CA TRP A 265 17.43 -9.43 30.21
C TRP A 265 18.58 -9.82 31.17
N MET A 266 19.15 -11.03 31.01
CA MET A 266 20.31 -11.48 31.79
C MET A 266 21.56 -10.63 31.54
N GLU A 267 21.72 -10.09 30.33
CA GLU A 267 22.82 -9.21 29.95
C GLU A 267 22.63 -7.73 30.37
N GLY A 268 21.58 -7.42 31.13
CA GLY A 268 21.26 -6.05 31.56
C GLY A 268 20.59 -5.19 30.49
N ARG A 269 20.18 -5.79 29.37
CA ARG A 269 19.54 -5.17 28.20
C ARG A 269 18.03 -5.48 28.11
N GLY A 270 17.40 -5.83 29.22
CA GLY A 270 16.01 -6.30 29.26
C GLY A 270 14.92 -5.31 28.79
N ASN A 271 15.28 -4.04 28.56
CA ASN A 271 14.41 -2.99 28.04
C ASN A 271 14.50 -2.84 26.51
N GLU A 272 15.25 -3.68 25.81
CA GLU A 272 15.39 -3.62 24.35
C GLU A 272 14.35 -4.46 23.61
N ARG A 273 13.74 -3.88 22.56
CA ARG A 273 12.62 -4.45 21.79
C ARG A 273 12.97 -5.71 20.98
N CYS A 274 12.49 -6.89 21.34
CA CYS A 274 12.82 -8.12 20.60
C CYS A 274 12.08 -8.31 19.25
N TYR A 275 11.03 -7.53 18.95
CA TYR A 275 10.40 -7.49 17.61
C TYR A 275 11.07 -6.43 16.73
N GLY A 276 11.35 -6.77 15.47
CA GLY A 276 11.95 -5.83 14.52
C GLY A 276 13.43 -5.51 14.77
N LEU A 277 13.95 -5.78 15.99
CA LEU A 277 15.34 -6.19 16.13
C LEU A 277 15.44 -7.57 15.49
N SER A 278 15.73 -7.59 14.18
CA SER A 278 16.50 -8.69 13.62
C SER A 278 17.57 -8.98 14.67
N SER A 279 17.65 -10.24 15.12
CA SER A 279 18.75 -10.74 15.93
C SER A 279 20.02 -9.92 15.65
N GLU A 280 20.75 -9.51 16.68
CA GLU A 280 22.10 -8.97 16.42
C GLU A 280 22.97 -9.96 15.60
N GLY A 281 22.50 -11.20 15.38
CA GLY A 281 22.95 -12.20 14.41
C GLY A 281 22.20 -12.29 13.05
N GLY A 282 21.57 -11.23 12.55
CA GLY A 282 21.05 -11.22 11.17
C GLY A 282 22.18 -11.33 10.14
N SER A 283 21.95 -12.09 9.07
CA SER A 283 22.95 -12.40 8.05
C SER A 283 23.38 -11.19 7.24
N ASN A 284 24.69 -11.03 7.06
CA ASN A 284 25.24 -10.11 6.05
C ASN A 284 25.44 -10.88 4.74
N VAL A 285 25.07 -10.26 3.62
CA VAL A 285 25.21 -10.84 2.28
C VAL A 285 26.06 -9.90 1.42
N LEU A 286 26.87 -10.46 0.53
CA LEU A 286 27.62 -9.70 -0.46
C LEU A 286 27.10 -10.04 -1.86
N VAL A 287 26.68 -9.02 -2.62
CA VAL A 287 26.36 -9.13 -4.04
C VAL A 287 27.51 -8.51 -4.84
N VAL A 288 28.02 -9.23 -5.83
CA VAL A 288 29.12 -8.77 -6.68
C VAL A 288 28.57 -8.31 -8.03
N GLY A 289 28.89 -7.07 -8.41
CA GLY A 289 28.53 -6.40 -9.66
C GLY A 289 27.92 -5.01 -9.43
N SER A 290 27.39 -4.40 -10.50
CA SER A 290 26.98 -2.99 -10.53
C SER A 290 25.84 -2.67 -11.50
N GLY A 291 25.25 -3.67 -12.15
CA GLY A 291 24.15 -3.53 -13.10
C GLY A 291 22.76 -3.59 -12.45
N GLY A 292 21.73 -3.48 -13.30
CA GLY A 292 20.32 -3.56 -12.86
C GLY A 292 19.97 -4.92 -12.26
N ARG A 293 20.57 -5.99 -12.76
CA ARG A 293 20.47 -7.33 -12.18
C ARG A 293 21.01 -7.39 -10.75
N GLU A 294 22.16 -6.78 -10.47
CA GLU A 294 22.72 -6.81 -9.11
C GLU A 294 21.89 -6.00 -8.14
N HIS A 295 21.36 -4.86 -8.58
CA HIS A 295 20.42 -4.12 -7.76
C HIS A 295 19.14 -4.94 -7.49
N ALA A 296 18.59 -5.63 -8.50
CA ALA A 296 17.45 -6.53 -8.29
C ALA A 296 17.74 -7.69 -7.34
N LEU A 297 18.91 -8.33 -7.45
CA LEU A 297 19.36 -9.35 -6.51
C LEU A 297 19.47 -8.79 -5.09
N ALA A 298 20.11 -7.63 -4.93
CA ALA A 298 20.28 -7.00 -3.63
C ALA A 298 18.94 -6.64 -2.99
N THR A 299 18.01 -6.06 -3.76
CA THR A 299 16.65 -5.72 -3.32
C THR A 299 15.87 -6.96 -2.89
N ALA A 300 15.92 -8.04 -3.66
CA ALA A 300 15.22 -9.28 -3.33
C ALA A 300 15.78 -9.99 -2.09
N ILE A 301 17.10 -9.93 -1.88
CA ILE A 301 17.74 -10.49 -0.69
C ILE A 301 17.43 -9.61 0.54
N ALA A 302 17.48 -8.28 0.41
CA ALA A 302 17.20 -7.34 1.48
C ALA A 302 15.76 -7.43 2.03
N ALA A 303 14.83 -7.89 1.19
CA ALA A 303 13.44 -8.15 1.57
C ALA A 303 13.29 -9.30 2.60
N SER A 304 14.29 -10.18 2.74
CA SER A 304 14.26 -11.23 3.78
C SER A 304 14.44 -10.62 5.18
N HIS A 305 13.64 -11.09 6.13
CA HIS A 305 13.75 -10.72 7.55
C HIS A 305 15.02 -11.29 8.20
N LYS A 306 15.65 -12.30 7.58
CA LYS A 306 16.91 -12.91 8.06
C LYS A 306 18.14 -12.11 7.67
N VAL A 307 18.00 -11.19 6.72
CA VAL A 307 19.11 -10.38 6.20
C VAL A 307 19.17 -9.03 6.90
N LYS A 308 20.31 -8.77 7.53
CA LYS A 308 20.63 -7.51 8.20
C LYS A 308 21.09 -6.46 7.22
N ARG A 309 22.09 -6.81 6.39
CA ARG A 309 22.70 -5.92 5.39
C ARG A 309 23.07 -6.69 4.14
N VAL A 310 22.87 -6.05 3.00
CA VAL A 310 23.38 -6.48 1.70
C VAL A 310 24.45 -5.48 1.28
N TYR A 311 25.68 -5.96 1.17
CA TYR A 311 26.78 -5.19 0.60
C TYR A 311 26.81 -5.42 -0.91
N VAL A 312 27.01 -4.39 -1.71
CA VAL A 312 27.09 -4.50 -3.18
C VAL A 312 28.44 -3.97 -3.66
N ALA A 313 29.16 -4.75 -4.45
CA ALA A 313 30.53 -4.45 -4.85
C ALA A 313 30.70 -4.42 -6.39
N PRO A 314 30.91 -3.24 -7.02
CA PRO A 314 30.91 -1.90 -6.42
C PRO A 314 29.51 -1.27 -6.25
N GLY A 315 28.47 -1.87 -6.83
CA GLY A 315 27.12 -1.31 -6.82
C GLY A 315 26.95 -0.09 -7.73
N ASN A 316 25.87 0.65 -7.52
CA ASN A 316 25.42 1.79 -8.34
C ASN A 316 24.48 2.72 -7.53
N ALA A 317 23.84 3.72 -8.14
CA ALA A 317 22.98 4.67 -7.40
C ALA A 317 21.79 4.05 -6.61
N GLY A 318 21.50 2.75 -6.72
CA GLY A 318 20.43 2.06 -6.00
C GLY A 318 20.73 1.73 -4.54
N GLU A 319 21.15 2.72 -3.74
CA GLU A 319 21.33 2.56 -2.29
C GLU A 319 19.98 2.56 -1.55
N HIS A 320 19.92 1.80 -0.46
CA HIS A 320 18.74 1.70 0.42
C HIS A 320 19.20 1.45 1.87
N GLU A 321 18.34 1.61 2.86
CA GLU A 321 18.64 1.38 4.29
C GLU A 321 19.41 0.07 4.58
N LYS A 322 19.10 -1.02 3.86
CA LYS A 322 19.75 -2.34 3.98
C LYS A 322 20.82 -2.61 2.91
N ILE A 323 20.89 -1.81 1.84
CA ILE A 323 21.74 -2.05 0.67
C ILE A 323 22.85 -1.00 0.66
N ILE A 324 24.08 -1.45 0.88
CA ILE A 324 25.24 -0.58 1.04
C ILE A 324 26.23 -0.88 -0.07
N ASN A 325 26.48 0.09 -0.93
CA ASN A 325 27.57 0.00 -1.87
C ASN A 325 28.90 0.03 -1.13
N ILE A 326 29.83 -0.81 -1.57
CA ILE A 326 31.20 -0.74 -1.11
C ILE A 326 32.04 -0.22 -2.26
N PRO A 327 32.94 0.77 -2.01
CA PRO A 327 33.86 1.25 -3.04
C PRO A 327 34.53 0.05 -3.68
N ALA A 328 34.79 0.11 -4.99
CA ALA A 328 35.47 -0.95 -5.73
C ALA A 328 36.75 -1.33 -4.99
N VAL A 329 36.68 -2.33 -4.10
CA VAL A 329 37.84 -2.77 -3.36
C VAL A 329 38.70 -3.37 -4.44
N ASN A 330 39.85 -2.76 -4.73
CA ASN A 330 40.77 -3.14 -5.82
C ASN A 330 40.77 -4.66 -5.98
N ALA A 331 40.05 -5.13 -7.01
CA ALA A 331 39.27 -6.37 -7.01
C ALA A 331 40.14 -7.61 -7.23
N SER A 332 41.05 -7.88 -6.30
CA SER A 332 41.64 -9.20 -6.17
C SER A 332 40.67 -10.10 -5.39
N LYS A 333 40.64 -11.39 -5.73
CA LYS A 333 39.79 -12.37 -5.05
C LYS A 333 40.06 -12.42 -3.54
N GLU A 334 41.33 -12.22 -3.16
CA GLU A 334 41.80 -12.19 -1.77
C GLU A 334 41.18 -11.02 -0.99
N THR A 335 41.02 -9.89 -1.66
CA THR A 335 40.42 -8.70 -1.07
C THR A 335 38.92 -8.90 -0.79
N ILE A 336 38.21 -9.56 -1.71
CA ILE A 336 36.81 -9.95 -1.50
C ILE A 336 36.68 -10.93 -0.32
N VAL A 337 37.52 -11.97 -0.25
CA VAL A 337 37.51 -12.92 0.87
C VAL A 337 37.86 -12.23 2.20
N GLY A 338 38.86 -11.35 2.21
CA GLY A 338 39.22 -10.56 3.38
C GLY A 338 38.07 -9.69 3.87
N TYR A 339 37.33 -9.06 2.94
CA TYR A 339 36.12 -8.31 3.27
C TYR A 339 35.03 -9.21 3.82
N CYS A 340 34.81 -10.38 3.20
CA CYS A 340 33.80 -11.34 3.64
C CYS A 340 34.04 -11.79 5.08
N ARG A 341 35.30 -12.10 5.43
CA ARG A 341 35.68 -12.43 6.81
C ARG A 341 35.46 -11.25 7.76
N LYS A 342 35.92 -10.05 7.39
CA LYS A 342 35.79 -8.84 8.21
C LYS A 342 34.34 -8.46 8.51
N LYS A 343 33.43 -8.67 7.55
CA LYS A 343 32.00 -8.34 7.69
C LYS A 343 31.13 -9.54 8.04
N HIS A 344 31.71 -10.70 8.31
CA HIS A 344 30.96 -11.94 8.60
C HIS A 344 29.88 -12.20 7.55
N ILE A 345 30.27 -12.18 6.27
CA ILE A 345 29.36 -12.45 5.16
C ILE A 345 28.95 -13.93 5.20
N SER A 346 27.64 -14.14 5.27
CA SER A 346 26.99 -15.47 5.33
C SER A 346 26.73 -16.07 3.95
N LEU A 347 26.67 -15.23 2.91
CA LEU A 347 26.40 -15.63 1.54
C LEU A 347 27.03 -14.60 0.58
N VAL A 348 27.74 -15.09 -0.42
CA VAL A 348 28.19 -14.29 -1.57
C VAL A 348 27.34 -14.66 -2.78
N VAL A 349 26.77 -13.68 -3.47
CA VAL A 349 26.00 -13.85 -4.70
C VAL A 349 26.73 -13.15 -5.83
N VAL A 350 27.21 -13.91 -6.82
CA VAL A 350 27.97 -13.34 -7.93
C VAL A 350 27.02 -13.05 -9.09
N GLY A 351 26.88 -11.78 -9.45
CA GLY A 351 26.02 -11.34 -10.54
C GLY A 351 26.65 -11.60 -11.92
N PRO A 352 27.78 -10.97 -12.27
CA PRO A 352 28.38 -11.08 -13.60
C PRO A 352 29.17 -12.37 -13.81
N GLU A 353 29.32 -12.73 -15.08
CA GLU A 353 30.00 -13.91 -15.57
C GLU A 353 31.53 -13.84 -15.43
N GLN A 354 32.12 -12.65 -15.59
CA GLN A 354 33.57 -12.49 -15.60
C GLN A 354 34.22 -12.94 -14.26
N PRO A 355 33.74 -12.51 -13.08
CA PRO A 355 34.30 -13.02 -11.82
C PRO A 355 34.12 -14.53 -11.61
N LEU A 356 33.09 -15.13 -12.19
CA LEU A 356 32.86 -16.58 -12.13
C LEU A 356 33.89 -17.32 -12.99
N ALA A 357 34.07 -16.88 -14.25
CA ALA A 357 35.07 -17.43 -15.17
C ALA A 357 36.51 -17.26 -14.64
N GLU A 358 36.78 -16.16 -13.95
CA GLU A 358 38.07 -15.93 -13.30
C GLU A 358 38.26 -16.79 -12.05
N GLY A 359 37.21 -17.37 -11.48
CA GLY A 359 37.27 -18.28 -10.33
C GLY A 359 37.17 -17.59 -8.97
N LEU A 360 36.31 -16.57 -8.85
CA LEU A 360 35.97 -15.95 -7.57
C LEU A 360 35.22 -16.93 -6.66
N ALA A 361 34.29 -17.72 -7.23
CA ALA A 361 33.51 -18.69 -6.49
C ALA A 361 34.41 -19.76 -5.84
N ASP A 362 35.43 -20.23 -6.56
CA ASP A 362 36.41 -21.20 -6.04
C ASP A 362 37.09 -20.69 -4.77
N VAL A 363 37.63 -19.46 -4.81
CA VAL A 363 38.38 -18.88 -3.67
C VAL A 363 37.46 -18.55 -2.49
N VAL A 364 36.20 -18.16 -2.74
CA VAL A 364 35.21 -17.92 -1.68
C VAL A 364 34.78 -19.25 -1.01
N GLN A 365 34.61 -20.32 -1.79
CA GLN A 365 34.29 -21.67 -1.28
C GLN A 365 35.45 -22.25 -0.47
N GLU A 366 36.69 -22.13 -0.96
CA GLU A 366 37.91 -22.54 -0.24
C GLU A 366 38.05 -21.81 1.10
N ALA A 367 37.57 -20.57 1.19
CA ALA A 367 37.53 -19.79 2.42
C ALA A 367 36.40 -20.21 3.39
N GLY A 368 35.59 -21.21 3.04
CA GLY A 368 34.48 -21.73 3.85
C GLY A 368 33.23 -20.87 3.84
N ILE A 369 33.09 -19.96 2.88
CA ILE A 369 31.96 -19.02 2.78
C ILE A 369 30.97 -19.53 1.71
N PRO A 370 29.67 -19.64 2.02
CA PRO A 370 28.66 -19.98 1.03
C PRO A 370 28.66 -19.02 -0.17
N VAL A 371 28.70 -19.57 -1.39
CA VAL A 371 28.62 -18.79 -2.63
C VAL A 371 27.52 -19.32 -3.55
N PHE A 372 26.66 -18.41 -3.98
CA PHE A 372 25.73 -18.62 -5.08
C PHE A 372 26.43 -18.20 -6.37
N GLY A 373 26.97 -19.19 -7.07
CA GLY A 373 27.75 -19.00 -8.28
C GLY A 373 28.62 -20.24 -8.57
N PRO A 374 28.76 -20.66 -9.84
CA PRO A 374 29.53 -21.84 -10.21
C PRO A 374 31.03 -21.59 -10.07
N THR A 375 31.81 -22.66 -9.87
CA THR A 375 33.27 -22.63 -9.99
C THR A 375 33.69 -22.23 -11.41
N ALA A 376 34.93 -21.76 -11.60
CA ALA A 376 35.45 -21.45 -12.93
C ALA A 376 35.30 -22.64 -13.91
N ALA A 377 35.51 -23.87 -13.41
CA ALA A 377 35.34 -25.07 -14.21
C ALA A 377 33.88 -25.28 -14.64
N ALA A 378 32.88 -25.03 -13.78
CA ALA A 378 31.48 -25.12 -14.19
C ALA A 378 31.03 -23.91 -15.04
N ALA A 379 31.62 -22.73 -14.83
CA ALA A 379 31.38 -21.51 -15.59
C ALA A 379 31.88 -21.59 -17.05
N GLU A 380 32.73 -22.57 -17.39
CA GLU A 380 33.16 -22.84 -18.77
C GLU A 380 31.97 -23.05 -19.73
N VAL A 381 30.81 -23.47 -19.19
CA VAL A 381 29.56 -23.60 -19.95
C VAL A 381 29.08 -22.28 -20.60
N GLU A 382 29.41 -21.13 -20.02
CA GLU A 382 29.20 -19.80 -20.63
C GLU A 382 30.52 -19.27 -21.24
N ALA A 383 31.65 -19.48 -20.57
CA ALA A 383 32.92 -18.90 -20.97
C ALA A 383 33.49 -19.45 -22.30
N SER A 384 33.05 -20.64 -22.72
CA SER A 384 33.46 -21.28 -23.97
C SER A 384 32.27 -21.92 -24.68
N LYS A 385 31.72 -21.25 -25.70
CA LYS A 385 30.58 -21.77 -26.48
C LYS A 385 30.93 -23.04 -27.24
N SER A 386 32.17 -23.17 -27.72
CA SER A 386 32.61 -24.41 -28.38
C SER A 386 32.62 -25.57 -27.38
N TRP A 387 33.11 -25.35 -26.16
CA TRP A 387 33.07 -26.37 -25.11
C TRP A 387 31.63 -26.73 -24.73
N ALA A 388 30.76 -25.73 -24.55
CA ALA A 388 29.35 -25.93 -24.21
C ALA A 388 28.61 -26.74 -25.28
N LYS A 389 28.90 -26.49 -26.56
CA LYS A 389 28.33 -27.21 -27.69
C LYS A 389 28.80 -28.66 -27.73
N ASP A 390 30.08 -28.91 -27.53
CA ASP A 390 30.60 -30.27 -27.43
C ASP A 390 30.07 -31.01 -26.18
N PHE A 391 29.90 -30.30 -25.07
CA PHE A 391 29.24 -30.80 -23.86
C PHE A 391 27.81 -31.25 -24.17
N MET A 392 27.01 -30.40 -24.83
CA MET A 392 25.65 -30.78 -25.22
C MET A 392 25.63 -32.00 -26.14
N ARG A 393 26.57 -32.10 -27.09
CA ARG A 393 26.70 -33.28 -27.95
C ARG A 393 27.03 -34.54 -27.15
N ARG A 394 27.96 -34.48 -26.19
CA ARG A 394 28.37 -35.62 -25.35
C ARG A 394 27.23 -36.15 -24.48
N HIS A 395 26.37 -35.27 -23.96
CA HIS A 395 25.26 -35.63 -23.06
C HIS A 395 23.90 -35.72 -23.75
N GLY A 396 23.86 -35.66 -25.09
CA GLY A 396 22.63 -35.80 -25.86
C GLY A 396 21.61 -34.67 -25.65
N ILE A 397 22.06 -33.48 -25.27
CA ILE A 397 21.22 -32.31 -25.03
C ILE A 397 20.86 -31.66 -26.39
N PRO A 398 19.57 -31.46 -26.70
CA PRO A 398 19.15 -30.86 -27.96
C PRO A 398 19.71 -29.44 -28.15
N THR A 399 20.45 -29.21 -29.23
CA THR A 399 20.98 -27.90 -29.61
C THR A 399 21.04 -27.76 -31.13
N ALA A 400 21.38 -26.56 -31.60
CA ALA A 400 21.64 -26.30 -33.01
C ALA A 400 22.81 -27.18 -33.53
N GLU A 401 22.67 -27.82 -34.69
CA GLU A 401 23.79 -28.39 -35.43
C GLU A 401 24.93 -27.37 -35.57
N PHE A 402 26.17 -27.81 -35.31
CA PHE A 402 27.31 -26.90 -35.22
C PHE A 402 28.62 -27.54 -35.65
N VAL A 403 29.56 -26.69 -36.04
CA VAL A 403 30.98 -27.01 -36.26
C VAL A 403 31.83 -25.93 -35.60
N THR A 404 32.82 -26.37 -34.83
CA THR A 404 33.84 -25.50 -34.24
C THR A 404 35.03 -25.41 -35.21
N ALA A 405 35.47 -24.18 -35.50
CA ALA A 405 36.62 -23.91 -36.35
C ALA A 405 37.71 -23.18 -35.57
N VAL A 406 38.97 -23.57 -35.74
CA VAL A 406 40.13 -22.91 -35.11
C VAL A 406 40.88 -22.00 -36.09
N THR A 407 40.60 -22.10 -37.39
CA THR A 407 41.09 -21.16 -38.41
C THR A 407 39.95 -20.55 -39.24
N PRO A 408 40.15 -19.37 -39.86
CA PRO A 408 39.18 -18.78 -40.78
C PRO A 408 38.78 -19.73 -41.92
N GLU A 409 39.74 -20.46 -42.51
CA GLU A 409 39.48 -21.38 -43.63
C GLU A 409 38.60 -22.56 -43.21
N GLU A 410 38.79 -23.09 -42.00
CA GLU A 410 37.91 -24.10 -41.43
C GLU A 410 36.51 -23.53 -41.17
N GLY A 411 36.42 -22.29 -40.69
CA GLY A 411 35.15 -21.62 -40.44
C GLY A 411 34.37 -21.36 -41.73
N GLU A 412 35.04 -20.95 -42.80
CA GLU A 412 34.41 -20.78 -44.11
C GLU A 412 33.90 -22.10 -44.69
N LYS A 413 34.67 -23.20 -44.53
CA LYS A 413 34.21 -24.55 -44.91
C LYS A 413 33.03 -25.02 -44.04
N ALA A 414 33.02 -24.68 -42.76
CA ALA A 414 31.93 -24.97 -41.86
C ALA A 414 30.64 -24.23 -42.29
N VAL A 415 30.75 -22.98 -42.74
CA VAL A 415 29.64 -22.21 -43.31
C VAL A 415 29.08 -22.91 -44.55
N ASP A 416 29.93 -23.39 -45.47
CA ASP A 416 29.47 -24.13 -46.66
C ASP A 416 28.71 -25.41 -46.30
N LYS A 417 29.04 -26.04 -45.17
CA LYS A 417 28.41 -27.28 -44.70
C LYS A 417 27.08 -27.02 -43.97
N ILE A 418 27.01 -25.97 -43.15
CA ILE A 418 25.89 -25.73 -42.23
C ILE A 418 24.85 -24.77 -42.80
N CYS A 419 25.27 -23.81 -43.63
CA CYS A 419 24.37 -22.78 -44.13
C CYS A 419 23.21 -23.41 -44.89
N SER A 420 22.00 -23.08 -44.45
CA SER A 420 20.75 -23.50 -45.09
C SER A 420 20.18 -22.36 -45.94
N SER A 421 19.02 -22.60 -46.58
CA SER A 421 18.25 -21.54 -47.24
C SER A 421 17.80 -20.42 -46.28
N ASN A 422 17.81 -20.69 -44.98
CA ASN A 422 17.41 -19.73 -43.96
C ASN A 422 18.60 -18.92 -43.41
N GLY A 423 19.84 -19.28 -43.77
CA GLY A 423 21.05 -18.62 -43.26
C GLY A 423 21.88 -19.49 -42.31
N VAL A 424 22.80 -18.84 -41.60
CA VAL A 424 23.78 -19.43 -40.68
C VAL A 424 24.11 -18.45 -39.54
N VAL A 425 24.47 -18.97 -38.37
CA VAL A 425 24.92 -18.17 -37.23
C VAL A 425 26.40 -18.40 -36.98
N VAL A 426 27.16 -17.33 -36.78
CA VAL A 426 28.60 -17.39 -36.45
C VAL A 426 28.82 -16.75 -35.09
N LYS A 427 29.44 -17.48 -34.17
CA LYS A 427 29.64 -17.05 -32.77
C LYS A 427 31.11 -17.17 -32.35
N ALA A 428 31.64 -16.14 -31.70
CA ALA A 428 32.90 -16.23 -30.96
C ALA A 428 32.75 -17.21 -29.78
N SER A 429 33.72 -18.11 -29.60
CA SER A 429 33.65 -19.09 -28.51
C SER A 429 33.77 -18.43 -27.13
N GLY A 430 34.68 -17.47 -26.96
CA GLY A 430 34.90 -16.77 -25.69
C GLY A 430 33.77 -15.81 -25.25
N LEU A 431 33.98 -15.19 -24.09
CA LEU A 431 33.12 -14.13 -23.55
C LEU A 431 33.26 -12.85 -24.39
N ALA A 432 32.23 -12.55 -25.18
CA ALA A 432 32.17 -11.38 -26.05
C ALA A 432 31.04 -10.40 -25.67
N ALA A 433 30.52 -10.49 -24.44
CA ALA A 433 29.43 -9.65 -23.91
C ALA A 433 28.21 -9.53 -24.86
N GLY A 434 27.84 -10.64 -25.51
CA GLY A 434 26.72 -10.69 -26.48
C GLY A 434 27.00 -10.07 -27.87
N LYS A 435 28.16 -9.44 -28.08
CA LYS A 435 28.55 -8.77 -29.34
C LYS A 435 29.26 -9.69 -30.34
N GLY A 436 29.70 -10.86 -29.90
CA GLY A 436 30.39 -11.85 -30.73
C GLY A 436 29.47 -12.81 -31.47
N VAL A 437 28.24 -12.42 -31.80
CA VAL A 437 27.25 -13.26 -32.50
C VAL A 437 26.74 -12.52 -33.73
N ILE A 438 26.93 -13.12 -34.91
CA ILE A 438 26.47 -12.58 -36.19
C ILE A 438 25.53 -13.60 -36.83
N VAL A 439 24.32 -13.16 -37.17
CA VAL A 439 23.36 -13.92 -37.97
C VAL A 439 23.52 -13.48 -39.42
N ALA A 440 23.79 -14.44 -40.31
CA ALA A 440 24.03 -14.19 -41.72
C ALA A 440 22.97 -14.89 -42.57
N ASP A 441 22.38 -14.16 -43.53
CA ASP A 441 21.28 -14.65 -44.36
C ASP A 441 21.77 -15.52 -45.53
N SER A 442 23.09 -15.60 -45.74
CA SER A 442 23.70 -16.35 -46.85
C SER A 442 25.08 -16.89 -46.48
N ALA A 443 25.54 -17.89 -47.24
CA ALA A 443 26.88 -18.44 -47.07
C ALA A 443 27.98 -17.38 -47.28
N GLN A 444 27.81 -16.45 -48.22
CA GLN A 444 28.76 -15.36 -48.45
C GLN A 444 28.88 -14.43 -47.25
N GLN A 445 27.75 -14.01 -46.67
CA GLN A 445 27.73 -13.21 -45.45
C GLN A 445 28.28 -14.00 -44.26
N GLY A 446 27.99 -15.30 -44.16
CA GLY A 446 28.51 -16.17 -43.11
C GLY A 446 30.03 -16.27 -43.14
N LYS A 447 30.64 -16.40 -44.33
CA LYS A 447 32.10 -16.37 -44.50
C LYS A 447 32.71 -15.03 -44.11
N ALA A 448 32.05 -13.91 -44.45
CA ALA A 448 32.47 -12.59 -44.01
C ALA A 448 32.42 -12.46 -42.47
N ALA A 449 31.34 -12.95 -41.85
CA ALA A 449 31.18 -12.97 -40.41
C ALA A 449 32.25 -13.81 -39.70
N VAL A 450 32.64 -14.96 -40.28
CA VAL A 450 33.77 -15.77 -39.79
C VAL A 450 35.06 -14.93 -39.77
N ARG A 451 35.43 -14.29 -40.88
CA ARG A 451 36.64 -13.45 -40.95
C ARG A 451 36.61 -12.31 -39.95
N GLU A 452 35.45 -11.66 -39.81
CA GLU A 452 35.25 -10.57 -38.87
C GLU A 452 35.44 -11.04 -37.42
N ILE A 453 34.77 -12.12 -37.02
CA ILE A 453 34.88 -12.66 -35.66
C ILE A 453 36.30 -13.12 -35.35
N PHE A 454 36.97 -13.81 -36.28
CA PHE A 454 38.38 -14.19 -36.09
C PHE A 454 39.29 -12.97 -35.94
N SER A 455 39.05 -11.91 -36.71
CA SER A 455 39.83 -10.67 -36.61
C SER A 455 39.61 -9.93 -35.29
N LEU A 456 38.40 -9.96 -34.74
CA LEU A 456 38.03 -9.22 -33.54
C LEU A 456 38.32 -9.98 -32.24
N TYR A 457 38.10 -11.29 -32.22
CA TYR A 457 38.10 -12.11 -31.00
C TYR A 457 39.06 -13.30 -31.05
N GLY A 458 39.67 -13.58 -32.20
CA GLY A 458 40.47 -14.78 -32.41
C GLY A 458 39.62 -16.04 -32.59
N GLY A 459 40.26 -17.22 -32.47
CA GLY A 459 39.59 -18.52 -32.47
C GLY A 459 39.58 -19.17 -31.09
N PRO A 460 38.74 -20.20 -30.86
CA PRO A 460 37.84 -20.83 -31.82
C PRO A 460 36.52 -20.07 -32.08
N VAL A 461 35.92 -20.33 -33.24
CA VAL A 461 34.60 -19.81 -33.67
C VAL A 461 33.63 -20.99 -33.84
N VAL A 462 32.37 -20.80 -33.46
CA VAL A 462 31.29 -21.77 -33.64
C VAL A 462 30.39 -21.31 -34.78
N VAL A 463 30.25 -22.15 -35.79
CA VAL A 463 29.28 -21.98 -36.89
C VAL A 463 28.10 -22.90 -36.62
N GLU A 464 26.88 -22.37 -36.60
CA GLU A 464 25.66 -23.09 -36.18
C GLU A 464 24.51 -22.92 -37.16
N GLU A 465 23.62 -23.91 -37.23
CA GLU A 465 22.36 -23.78 -37.95
C GLU A 465 21.54 -22.61 -37.40
N LEU A 466 20.86 -21.87 -38.28
CA LEU A 466 19.91 -20.86 -37.84
C LEU A 466 18.60 -21.55 -37.45
N LEU A 467 18.34 -21.59 -36.14
CA LEU A 467 17.07 -22.09 -35.60
C LEU A 467 15.94 -21.06 -35.76
N GLN A 468 14.74 -21.55 -36.02
CA GLN A 468 13.50 -20.75 -36.10
C GLN A 468 12.52 -21.20 -35.01
N GLY A 469 11.88 -20.23 -34.35
CA GLY A 469 10.96 -20.49 -33.26
C GLY A 469 10.78 -19.26 -32.36
N ALA A 470 10.08 -19.45 -31.24
CA ALA A 470 10.02 -18.44 -30.19
C ALA A 470 11.20 -18.63 -29.22
N GLU A 471 11.89 -17.55 -28.89
CA GLU A 471 12.93 -17.56 -27.86
C GLU A 471 12.30 -17.53 -26.46
N VAL A 472 12.82 -18.36 -25.56
CA VAL A 472 12.40 -18.46 -24.15
C VAL A 472 13.65 -18.65 -23.28
N SER A 473 13.71 -17.93 -22.16
CA SER A 473 14.75 -18.05 -21.15
C SER A 473 14.26 -18.90 -19.99
N VAL A 474 14.98 -19.97 -19.67
CA VAL A 474 14.69 -20.87 -18.55
C VAL A 474 15.82 -20.80 -17.53
N PHE A 475 15.47 -20.68 -16.25
CA PHE A 475 16.42 -20.53 -15.16
C PHE A 475 16.31 -21.71 -14.22
N ALA A 476 17.36 -22.52 -14.14
CA ALA A 476 17.46 -23.63 -13.20
C ALA A 476 18.36 -23.25 -12.04
N LEU A 477 17.80 -23.17 -10.83
CA LEU A 477 18.57 -23.03 -9.61
C LEU A 477 18.99 -24.40 -9.11
N THR A 478 20.28 -24.59 -8.84
CA THR A 478 20.84 -25.90 -8.51
C THR A 478 21.98 -25.81 -7.51
N ASN A 479 22.18 -26.89 -6.77
CA ASN A 479 23.32 -27.13 -5.88
C ASN A 479 24.27 -28.21 -6.44
N GLY A 480 24.12 -28.57 -7.71
CA GLY A 480 24.90 -29.58 -8.41
C GLY A 480 24.34 -31.00 -8.33
N ARG A 481 23.27 -31.23 -7.56
CA ARG A 481 22.62 -32.54 -7.41
C ARG A 481 21.11 -32.50 -7.67
N SER A 482 20.45 -31.47 -7.19
CA SER A 482 19.02 -31.23 -7.34
C SER A 482 18.79 -29.83 -7.89
N PHE A 483 17.65 -29.62 -8.55
CA PHE A 483 17.32 -28.31 -9.10
C PHE A 483 15.84 -27.96 -8.93
N VAL A 484 15.56 -26.67 -9.04
CA VAL A 484 14.22 -26.12 -9.28
C VAL A 484 14.26 -25.18 -10.48
N VAL A 485 13.15 -25.07 -11.20
CA VAL A 485 13.03 -24.18 -12.34
C VAL A 485 12.20 -22.97 -11.94
N LEU A 486 12.70 -21.77 -12.20
CA LEU A 486 11.98 -20.52 -11.98
C LEU A 486 11.01 -20.26 -13.13
N PRO A 487 10.00 -19.38 -12.95
CA PRO A 487 9.12 -18.97 -14.03
C PRO A 487 9.90 -18.56 -15.29
N PRO A 488 9.49 -19.05 -16.49
CA PRO A 488 10.18 -18.72 -17.72
C PRO A 488 10.04 -17.23 -18.06
N ALA A 489 11.05 -16.71 -18.74
CA ALA A 489 11.08 -15.33 -19.22
C ALA A 489 11.21 -15.28 -20.74
N ARG A 490 10.94 -14.11 -21.31
CA ARG A 490 11.34 -13.77 -22.67
C ARG A 490 11.96 -12.38 -22.65
N ASP A 491 13.15 -12.26 -23.22
CA ASP A 491 13.88 -11.00 -23.36
C ASP A 491 13.71 -10.41 -24.77
N HIS A 492 14.10 -9.15 -24.89
CA HIS A 492 14.09 -8.40 -26.14
C HIS A 492 15.49 -7.81 -26.40
N LYS A 493 16.31 -8.50 -27.18
CA LYS A 493 17.74 -8.15 -27.39
C LYS A 493 17.96 -6.97 -28.32
N ARG A 494 17.03 -6.68 -29.23
CA ARG A 494 17.17 -5.67 -30.27
C ARG A 494 16.90 -4.26 -29.74
N VAL A 495 17.65 -3.27 -30.22
CA VAL A 495 17.63 -1.91 -29.67
C VAL A 495 16.36 -1.13 -30.00
N PHE A 496 15.76 -1.36 -31.17
CA PHE A 496 14.55 -0.67 -31.63
C PHE A 496 13.32 -1.57 -31.52
N ASN A 497 12.14 -0.97 -31.69
CA ASN A 497 10.87 -1.69 -31.76
C ASN A 497 10.88 -2.70 -32.92
N ASP A 498 9.96 -3.66 -32.88
CA ASP A 498 9.76 -4.69 -33.91
C ASP A 498 11.02 -5.56 -34.12
N ASP A 499 11.83 -5.65 -33.07
CA ASP A 499 13.10 -6.39 -33.05
C ASP A 499 14.11 -5.94 -34.13
N GLU A 500 14.15 -4.63 -34.41
CA GLU A 500 15.09 -4.02 -35.35
C GLU A 500 16.40 -3.51 -34.72
N GLY A 501 17.40 -3.27 -35.58
CA GLY A 501 18.69 -2.70 -35.20
C GLY A 501 19.69 -3.71 -34.61
N PRO A 502 20.83 -3.24 -34.09
CA PRO A 502 21.86 -4.11 -33.51
C PRO A 502 21.37 -4.86 -32.26
N ASN A 503 21.98 -6.01 -31.98
CA ASN A 503 21.81 -6.70 -30.70
C ASN A 503 22.40 -5.88 -29.55
N THR A 504 21.72 -5.94 -28.41
CA THR A 504 22.11 -5.29 -27.16
C THR A 504 22.27 -6.34 -26.06
N GLY A 505 22.53 -5.89 -24.83
CA GLY A 505 22.44 -6.76 -23.66
C GLY A 505 20.99 -7.12 -23.27
N GLY A 506 19.98 -6.49 -23.89
CA GLY A 506 18.55 -6.62 -23.58
C GLY A 506 17.90 -5.27 -23.26
N MET A 507 16.83 -4.93 -23.99
CA MET A 507 16.05 -3.69 -23.87
C MET A 507 14.78 -3.85 -23.02
N GLY A 508 14.45 -5.07 -22.62
CA GLY A 508 13.33 -5.39 -21.75
C GLY A 508 13.11 -6.90 -21.67
N ALA A 509 12.28 -7.31 -20.73
CA ALA A 509 11.90 -8.70 -20.55
C ALA A 509 10.53 -8.81 -19.89
N PHE A 510 9.88 -9.96 -20.03
CA PHE A 510 8.70 -10.29 -19.24
C PHE A 510 8.72 -11.74 -18.78
N VAL A 511 8.04 -11.99 -17.65
CA VAL A 511 8.02 -13.27 -16.96
C VAL A 511 6.59 -13.67 -16.67
N THR A 512 6.22 -14.90 -17.02
CA THR A 512 4.94 -15.51 -16.65
C THR A 512 5.00 -17.03 -16.82
N ASN A 513 4.40 -17.79 -15.90
CA ASN A 513 4.26 -19.24 -16.03
C ASN A 513 3.39 -19.66 -17.23
N SER A 514 2.66 -18.72 -17.85
CA SER A 514 1.84 -18.99 -19.04
C SER A 514 2.65 -19.04 -20.35
N LEU A 515 3.96 -18.70 -20.31
CA LEU A 515 4.83 -18.74 -21.49
C LEU A 515 5.08 -20.16 -22.01
N LEU A 516 5.06 -21.14 -21.12
CA LEU A 516 5.26 -22.55 -21.44
C LEU A 516 4.08 -23.36 -20.91
N THR A 517 3.60 -24.31 -21.69
CA THR A 517 2.69 -25.33 -21.14
C THR A 517 3.42 -26.23 -20.17
N LYS A 518 2.66 -26.87 -19.26
CA LYS A 518 3.22 -27.89 -18.34
C LYS A 518 4.01 -28.97 -19.09
N SER A 519 3.49 -29.45 -20.23
CA SER A 519 4.17 -30.48 -21.02
C SER A 519 5.48 -29.99 -21.65
N GLU A 520 5.53 -28.73 -22.09
CA GLU A 520 6.78 -28.15 -22.62
C GLU A 520 7.80 -27.95 -21.51
N LEU A 521 7.38 -27.48 -20.34
CA LEU A 521 8.24 -27.30 -19.17
C LEU A 521 8.81 -28.65 -18.69
N GLU A 522 8.00 -29.70 -18.60
CA GLU A 522 8.48 -31.03 -18.24
C GLU A 522 9.46 -31.59 -19.29
N ASN A 523 9.17 -31.39 -20.58
CA ASN A 523 10.09 -31.80 -21.65
C ASN A 523 11.45 -31.08 -21.53
N ILE A 524 11.45 -29.78 -21.22
CA ILE A 524 12.66 -28.99 -21.00
C ILE A 524 13.41 -29.50 -19.76
N LYS A 525 12.70 -29.80 -18.66
CA LYS A 525 13.31 -30.37 -17.45
C LYS A 525 14.01 -31.69 -17.73
N GLU A 526 13.33 -32.62 -18.40
CA GLU A 526 13.81 -33.98 -18.65
C GLU A 526 14.93 -34.04 -19.69
N ARG A 527 14.82 -33.25 -20.77
CA ARG A 527 15.73 -33.37 -21.93
C ARG A 527 16.86 -32.37 -21.94
N ILE A 528 16.77 -31.30 -21.15
CA ILE A 528 17.73 -30.20 -21.16
C ILE A 528 18.25 -29.94 -19.74
N VAL A 529 17.41 -29.57 -18.79
CA VAL A 529 17.88 -29.13 -17.45
C VAL A 529 18.55 -30.26 -16.68
N ALA A 530 17.88 -31.41 -16.51
CA ALA A 530 18.42 -32.53 -15.77
C ALA A 530 19.71 -33.10 -16.43
N PRO A 531 19.75 -33.36 -17.75
CA PRO A 531 20.98 -33.83 -18.40
C PRO A 531 22.12 -32.82 -18.33
N SER A 532 21.84 -31.50 -18.32
CA SER A 532 22.87 -30.47 -18.16
C SER A 532 23.52 -30.53 -16.78
N ILE A 533 22.71 -30.59 -15.73
CA ILE A 533 23.20 -30.58 -14.34
C ILE A 533 23.91 -31.90 -14.04
N GLU A 534 23.33 -33.03 -14.44
CA GLU A 534 23.96 -34.35 -14.29
C GLU A 534 25.24 -34.48 -15.11
N GLY A 535 25.24 -34.00 -16.35
CA GLY A 535 26.39 -34.05 -17.24
C GLY A 535 27.56 -33.26 -16.68
N LEU A 536 27.30 -32.04 -16.19
CA LEU A 536 28.29 -31.20 -15.52
C LEU A 536 28.87 -31.89 -14.28
N ALA A 537 28.02 -32.49 -13.44
CA ALA A 537 28.47 -33.26 -12.30
C ALA A 537 29.31 -34.50 -12.70
N LYS A 538 28.91 -35.24 -13.75
CA LYS A 538 29.64 -36.41 -14.28
C LYS A 538 31.02 -36.03 -14.84
N GLU A 539 31.17 -34.82 -15.38
CA GLU A 539 32.46 -34.30 -15.84
C GLU A 539 33.30 -33.65 -14.72
N GLY A 540 32.91 -33.83 -13.45
CA GLY A 540 33.64 -33.30 -12.29
C GLY A 540 33.48 -31.79 -12.09
N ARG A 541 32.43 -31.20 -12.68
CA ARG A 541 32.15 -29.76 -12.70
C ARG A 541 30.76 -29.48 -12.13
N PRO A 542 30.44 -29.91 -10.88
CA PRO A 542 29.10 -29.72 -10.33
C PRO A 542 28.74 -28.23 -10.32
N PHE A 543 27.58 -27.90 -10.89
CA PHE A 543 27.13 -26.52 -11.05
C PHE A 543 26.33 -26.08 -9.81
N SER A 544 26.71 -24.94 -9.22
CA SER A 544 26.00 -24.31 -8.10
C SER A 544 25.55 -22.90 -8.48
N GLY A 545 24.31 -22.54 -8.19
CA GLY A 545 23.75 -21.22 -8.51
C GLY A 545 22.69 -21.27 -9.60
N CYS A 546 22.66 -20.25 -10.47
CA CYS A 546 21.67 -20.10 -11.54
C CYS A 546 22.23 -20.55 -12.90
N LEU A 547 21.78 -21.69 -13.41
CA LEU A 547 21.99 -22.08 -14.80
C LEU A 547 20.88 -21.48 -15.66
N TYR A 548 21.21 -20.42 -16.38
CA TYR A 548 20.36 -19.83 -17.41
C TYR A 548 20.51 -20.64 -18.70
N ILE A 549 19.38 -20.96 -19.31
CA ILE A 549 19.32 -21.68 -20.58
C ILE A 549 18.49 -20.87 -21.57
N GLY A 550 19.14 -20.33 -22.60
CA GLY A 550 18.45 -19.69 -23.72
C GLY A 550 17.95 -20.77 -24.67
N LEU A 551 16.64 -20.83 -24.91
CA LEU A 551 16.01 -21.86 -25.72
C LEU A 551 15.33 -21.26 -26.95
N MET A 552 15.38 -22.00 -28.05
CA MET A 552 14.51 -21.80 -29.19
C MET A 552 13.43 -22.88 -29.19
N MET A 553 12.16 -22.47 -29.17
CA MET A 553 11.00 -23.35 -29.28
C MET A 553 10.74 -23.67 -30.75
N THR A 554 11.40 -24.70 -31.27
CA THR A 554 11.29 -25.10 -32.69
C THR A 554 10.10 -26.05 -32.92
N PRO A 555 9.65 -26.25 -34.17
CA PRO A 555 8.66 -27.28 -34.51
C PRO A 555 9.06 -28.71 -34.12
N HIS A 556 10.35 -28.97 -33.88
CA HIS A 556 10.89 -30.26 -33.47
C HIS A 556 11.17 -30.36 -31.96
N GLY A 557 10.71 -29.38 -31.18
CA GLY A 557 10.92 -29.29 -29.74
C GLY A 557 11.94 -28.22 -29.33
N PRO A 558 12.17 -28.05 -28.02
CA PRO A 558 13.10 -27.06 -27.49
C PRO A 558 14.54 -27.42 -27.83
N LYS A 559 15.31 -26.44 -28.32
CA LYS A 559 16.75 -26.57 -28.57
C LYS A 559 17.50 -25.45 -27.83
N VAL A 560 18.63 -25.79 -27.21
CA VAL A 560 19.50 -24.83 -26.51
C VAL A 560 20.23 -23.95 -27.52
N LEU A 561 20.08 -22.63 -27.38
CA LEU A 561 20.85 -21.60 -28.11
C LEU A 561 22.20 -21.34 -27.44
N GLU A 562 22.17 -21.15 -26.11
CA GLU A 562 23.32 -20.85 -25.27
C GLU A 562 23.02 -21.11 -23.79
N TYR A 563 24.07 -21.30 -23.01
CA TYR A 563 24.02 -21.28 -21.55
C TYR A 563 24.61 -19.98 -21.03
N ASN A 564 24.02 -19.47 -19.94
CA ASN A 564 24.68 -18.49 -19.08
C ASN A 564 24.79 -19.08 -17.67
N CYS A 565 25.91 -18.87 -17.02
CA CYS A 565 26.27 -19.45 -15.73
C CYS A 565 25.80 -18.58 -14.54
N ARG A 566 24.93 -17.61 -14.82
CA ARG A 566 24.43 -16.59 -13.90
C ARG A 566 23.03 -16.11 -14.32
N PHE A 567 22.45 -15.24 -13.50
CA PHE A 567 21.18 -14.56 -13.77
C PHE A 567 21.25 -13.61 -14.99
N GLY A 568 20.20 -13.58 -15.81
CA GLY A 568 20.10 -12.70 -16.99
C GLY A 568 19.90 -11.22 -16.62
N ASP A 569 20.15 -10.30 -17.55
CA ASP A 569 19.88 -8.87 -17.37
C ASP A 569 19.33 -8.34 -18.70
N PRO A 570 18.02 -8.00 -18.82
CA PRO A 570 17.15 -7.56 -17.73
C PRO A 570 16.17 -8.61 -17.15
N GLU A 571 16.28 -9.90 -17.50
CA GLU A 571 15.30 -10.91 -17.07
C GLU A 571 15.18 -11.03 -15.54
N THR A 572 16.28 -10.82 -14.82
CA THR A 572 16.28 -10.85 -13.35
C THR A 572 15.42 -9.74 -12.74
N GLN A 573 15.45 -8.55 -13.35
CA GLN A 573 14.64 -7.42 -12.91
C GLN A 573 13.15 -7.75 -13.01
N ALA A 574 12.70 -8.51 -14.01
CA ALA A 574 11.31 -8.98 -14.09
C ALA A 574 11.03 -10.21 -13.20
N LEU A 575 12.00 -11.11 -13.04
CA LEU A 575 11.81 -12.39 -12.35
C LEU A 575 11.68 -12.23 -10.83
N LEU A 576 12.58 -11.50 -10.19
CA LEU A 576 12.65 -11.43 -8.72
C LEU A 576 11.42 -10.75 -8.08
N PRO A 577 10.85 -9.65 -8.63
CA PRO A 577 9.62 -9.07 -8.10
C PRO A 577 8.43 -10.04 -8.12
N LEU A 578 8.35 -10.89 -9.14
CA LEU A 578 7.32 -11.93 -9.22
C LEU A 578 7.49 -13.00 -8.13
N LEU A 579 8.73 -13.37 -7.80
CA LEU A 579 9.01 -14.27 -6.67
C LEU A 579 8.60 -13.64 -5.33
N LEU A 580 8.95 -12.37 -5.11
CA LEU A 580 8.65 -11.64 -3.88
C LEU A 580 7.14 -11.45 -3.67
N SER A 581 6.38 -11.10 -4.73
CA SER A 581 4.93 -10.95 -4.64
C SER A 581 4.22 -12.27 -4.32
N ASN A 582 4.86 -13.40 -4.62
CA ASN A 582 4.41 -14.76 -4.27
C ASN A 582 5.06 -15.27 -2.96
N LYS A 583 5.63 -14.37 -2.14
CA LYS A 583 6.20 -14.59 -0.81
C LYS A 583 7.39 -15.56 -0.79
N ILE A 584 8.12 -15.70 -1.89
CA ILE A 584 9.32 -16.55 -1.96
C ILE A 584 10.48 -15.78 -1.32
N ASP A 585 11.12 -16.36 -0.31
CA ASP A 585 12.32 -15.78 0.31
C ASP A 585 13.55 -16.08 -0.56
N CYS A 586 14.07 -15.06 -1.23
CA CYS A 586 15.22 -15.18 -2.13
C CYS A 586 16.54 -15.48 -1.40
N TYR A 587 16.70 -15.06 -0.13
CA TYR A 587 17.90 -15.38 0.65
C TYR A 587 17.98 -16.88 0.93
N ASP A 588 16.90 -17.46 1.45
CA ASP A 588 16.83 -18.91 1.70
C ASP A 588 16.97 -19.73 0.40
N LEU A 589 16.35 -19.24 -0.68
CA LEU A 589 16.40 -19.88 -2.00
C LEU A 589 17.85 -19.96 -2.51
N PHE A 590 18.57 -18.85 -2.47
CA PHE A 590 19.95 -18.79 -2.94
C PHE A 590 20.90 -19.55 -2.00
N LEU A 591 20.73 -19.42 -0.69
CA LEU A 591 21.52 -20.18 0.29
C LEU A 591 21.32 -21.69 0.14
N SER A 592 20.12 -22.15 -0.22
CA SER A 592 19.85 -23.58 -0.45
C SER A 592 20.60 -24.13 -1.67
N CYS A 593 21.10 -23.26 -2.56
CA CYS A 593 21.92 -23.67 -3.70
C CYS A 593 23.39 -23.86 -3.32
N THR A 594 23.88 -23.35 -2.18
CA THR A 594 25.32 -23.28 -1.90
C THR A 594 25.89 -24.46 -1.11
N ALA A 595 25.05 -25.25 -0.42
CA ALA A 595 25.55 -26.34 0.44
C ALA A 595 24.49 -27.43 0.68
N GLY A 596 24.63 -28.58 0.01
CA GLY A 596 24.14 -29.91 0.42
C GLY A 596 22.64 -30.13 0.71
N LYS A 597 21.82 -29.07 0.75
CA LYS A 597 20.39 -29.11 1.04
C LYS A 597 19.65 -29.49 -0.22
N GLN A 598 18.80 -30.52 -0.14
CA GLN A 598 17.99 -30.92 -1.28
C GLN A 598 16.98 -29.81 -1.62
N LEU A 599 17.01 -29.32 -2.85
CA LEU A 599 15.94 -28.48 -3.38
C LEU A 599 14.70 -29.38 -3.54
N GLY A 600 13.73 -29.23 -2.63
CA GLY A 600 12.64 -30.19 -2.45
C GLY A 600 11.45 -29.99 -3.39
N SER A 601 10.67 -31.05 -3.60
CA SER A 601 9.45 -31.06 -4.44
C SER A 601 8.42 -30.01 -4.03
N LYS A 602 8.30 -29.69 -2.73
CA LYS A 602 7.44 -28.61 -2.23
C LYS A 602 7.82 -27.24 -2.80
N LEU A 603 9.11 -26.94 -2.91
CA LEU A 603 9.59 -25.68 -3.48
C LEU A 603 9.34 -25.62 -4.98
N SER A 604 9.58 -26.74 -5.70
CA SER A 604 9.25 -26.84 -7.13
C SER A 604 7.77 -26.57 -7.39
N ALA A 605 6.88 -27.26 -6.66
CA ALA A 605 5.43 -27.08 -6.79
C ALA A 605 5.00 -25.64 -6.48
N ARG A 606 5.67 -24.97 -5.54
CA ARG A 606 5.40 -23.57 -5.20
C ARG A 606 5.80 -22.61 -6.33
N LEU A 607 6.96 -22.84 -6.96
CA LEU A 607 7.44 -22.02 -8.09
C LEU A 607 6.57 -22.21 -9.34
N GLU A 608 6.15 -23.44 -9.62
CA GLU A 608 5.21 -23.76 -10.70
C GLU A 608 3.80 -23.20 -10.46
N GLY A 609 3.42 -23.00 -9.20
CA GLY A 609 2.15 -22.42 -8.78
C GLY A 609 2.12 -20.89 -8.72
N ILE A 610 3.21 -20.20 -9.06
CA ILE A 610 3.28 -18.74 -9.08
C ILE A 610 2.24 -18.17 -10.04
N LYS A 611 1.51 -17.15 -9.56
CA LYS A 611 0.50 -16.41 -10.31
C LYS A 611 0.99 -15.01 -10.67
N GLY A 612 0.38 -14.44 -11.71
CA GLY A 612 0.69 -13.10 -12.19
C GLY A 612 1.78 -13.08 -13.25
N SER A 613 2.17 -11.87 -13.63
CA SER A 613 3.23 -11.59 -14.60
C SER A 613 4.05 -10.39 -14.15
N SER A 614 5.26 -10.25 -14.67
CA SER A 614 6.07 -9.05 -14.48
C SER A 614 6.75 -8.66 -15.79
N VAL A 615 6.85 -7.35 -16.03
CA VAL A 615 7.45 -6.75 -17.23
C VAL A 615 8.47 -5.72 -16.79
N THR A 616 9.63 -5.73 -17.45
CA THR A 616 10.69 -4.74 -17.26
C THR A 616 11.04 -4.07 -18.58
N VAL A 617 11.14 -2.74 -18.55
CA VAL A 617 11.53 -1.90 -19.69
C VAL A 617 12.86 -1.22 -19.36
N VAL A 618 13.85 -1.37 -20.22
CA VAL A 618 15.17 -0.75 -20.03
C VAL A 618 15.21 0.62 -20.68
N LEU A 619 15.67 1.61 -19.92
CA LEU A 619 16.02 2.95 -20.40
C LEU A 619 17.53 3.01 -20.61
N ALA A 620 17.94 3.29 -21.83
CA ALA A 620 19.32 3.37 -22.27
C ALA A 620 19.74 4.82 -22.60
N SER A 621 21.04 5.08 -22.57
CA SER A 621 21.61 6.34 -23.06
C SER A 621 21.52 6.44 -24.58
N GLY A 622 21.28 7.65 -25.09
CA GLY A 622 21.21 7.92 -26.52
C GLY A 622 22.49 7.48 -27.24
N GLY A 623 22.33 6.67 -28.28
CA GLY A 623 23.43 6.08 -29.04
C GLY A 623 23.86 4.66 -28.61
N TYR A 624 23.34 4.13 -27.50
CA TYR A 624 23.48 2.71 -27.15
C TYR A 624 22.89 1.81 -28.25
N PRO A 625 23.50 0.66 -28.63
CA PRO A 625 24.70 0.01 -28.08
C PRO A 625 26.05 0.53 -28.59
N GLY A 626 26.05 1.59 -29.41
CA GLY A 626 27.22 2.28 -29.93
C GLY A 626 27.85 3.26 -28.93
N LYS A 627 28.35 4.40 -29.43
CA LYS A 627 28.91 5.47 -28.58
C LYS A 627 27.78 6.29 -27.95
N PHE A 628 27.90 6.58 -26.66
CA PHE A 628 26.95 7.38 -25.88
C PHE A 628 27.71 8.25 -24.88
N ASN A 629 27.08 9.35 -24.46
CA ASN A 629 27.63 10.24 -23.44
C ASN A 629 27.13 9.84 -22.03
N LYS A 630 27.90 10.21 -21.01
CA LYS A 630 27.60 10.00 -19.58
C LYS A 630 27.47 11.35 -18.89
N GLY A 631 26.92 11.36 -17.67
CA GLY A 631 26.83 12.54 -16.81
C GLY A 631 25.54 13.33 -16.96
N TYR A 632 24.54 12.79 -17.66
CA TYR A 632 23.24 13.46 -17.79
C TYR A 632 22.38 13.24 -16.55
N LEU A 633 21.78 14.32 -16.04
CA LEU A 633 20.87 14.29 -14.90
C LEU A 633 19.67 13.38 -15.18
N ILE A 634 19.41 12.46 -14.25
CA ILE A 634 18.25 11.56 -14.29
C ILE A 634 17.16 12.15 -13.40
N ASN A 635 16.06 12.56 -14.00
CA ASN A 635 14.90 13.12 -13.31
C ASN A 635 13.72 12.15 -13.27
N GLY A 636 12.85 12.34 -12.28
CA GLY A 636 11.54 11.69 -12.23
C GLY A 636 11.50 10.28 -11.65
N VAL A 637 12.60 9.77 -11.08
CA VAL A 637 12.63 8.46 -10.41
C VAL A 637 11.58 8.37 -9.30
N ASN A 638 11.51 9.37 -8.40
CA ASN A 638 10.50 9.40 -7.34
C ASN A 638 9.06 9.34 -7.89
N ARG A 639 8.79 9.98 -9.05
CA ARG A 639 7.47 9.93 -9.69
C ARG A 639 7.16 8.56 -10.29
N ALA A 640 8.17 7.91 -10.88
CA ALA A 640 8.04 6.55 -11.38
C ALA A 640 7.76 5.54 -10.24
N GLU A 641 8.38 5.72 -9.08
CA GLU A 641 8.16 4.90 -7.89
C GLU A 641 6.80 5.13 -7.21
N CYS A 642 6.17 6.30 -7.41
CA CYS A 642 4.80 6.55 -6.95
C CYS A 642 3.75 5.71 -7.69
N VAL A 643 4.08 5.10 -8.84
CA VAL A 643 3.15 4.22 -9.56
C VAL A 643 3.01 2.91 -8.77
N PRO A 644 1.82 2.53 -8.29
CA PRO A 644 1.65 1.35 -7.44
C PRO A 644 2.15 0.07 -8.11
N GLY A 645 3.03 -0.67 -7.43
CA GLY A 645 3.56 -1.94 -7.94
C GLY A 645 4.70 -1.81 -8.96
N VAL A 646 5.29 -0.62 -9.09
CA VAL A 646 6.51 -0.37 -9.87
C VAL A 646 7.76 -0.42 -8.99
N GLN A 647 8.84 -0.91 -9.56
CA GLN A 647 10.19 -0.84 -9.00
C GLN A 647 11.17 -0.31 -10.04
N VAL A 648 12.07 0.58 -9.60
CA VAL A 648 13.12 1.16 -10.45
C VAL A 648 14.46 0.53 -10.09
N TYR A 649 15.07 -0.16 -11.05
CA TYR A 649 16.39 -0.75 -10.89
C TYR A 649 17.45 0.09 -11.59
N TYR A 650 18.33 0.70 -10.80
CA TYR A 650 19.54 1.36 -11.30
C TYR A 650 20.52 0.36 -11.91
N ALA A 651 21.04 0.69 -13.09
CA ALA A 651 22.11 -0.03 -13.77
C ALA A 651 23.29 0.93 -13.98
N GLY A 652 23.41 1.53 -15.17
CA GLY A 652 24.39 2.58 -15.48
C GLY A 652 23.96 3.95 -14.95
N ALA A 653 23.76 4.06 -13.64
CA ALA A 653 23.46 5.31 -12.95
C ALA A 653 24.32 5.44 -11.68
N GLN A 654 24.81 6.64 -11.39
CA GLN A 654 25.65 6.91 -10.22
C GLN A 654 25.34 8.30 -9.65
N TYR A 655 25.74 8.54 -8.41
CA TYR A 655 25.78 9.90 -7.85
C TYR A 655 26.99 10.65 -8.40
N ASP A 656 26.82 11.91 -8.79
CA ASP A 656 27.92 12.84 -9.07
C ASP A 656 28.46 13.47 -7.77
N ASP A 657 29.46 14.36 -7.90
CA ASP A 657 30.08 15.07 -6.78
C ASP A 657 29.09 15.98 -6.00
N ASN A 658 27.96 16.34 -6.60
CA ASN A 658 26.91 17.15 -5.98
C ASN A 658 25.81 16.30 -5.33
N GLY A 659 25.92 14.97 -5.37
CA GLY A 659 24.92 14.05 -4.83
C GLY A 659 23.67 13.89 -5.70
N VAL A 660 23.73 14.25 -6.99
CA VAL A 660 22.62 14.02 -7.94
C VAL A 660 22.86 12.79 -8.80
N ILE A 661 21.77 12.11 -9.17
CA ILE A 661 21.85 10.87 -9.94
C ILE A 661 22.04 11.20 -11.43
N VAL A 662 23.10 10.67 -12.02
CA VAL A 662 23.47 10.88 -13.43
C VAL A 662 23.69 9.57 -14.18
N THR A 663 23.57 9.62 -15.52
CA THR A 663 23.88 8.48 -16.39
C THR A 663 25.37 8.12 -16.33
N SER A 664 25.69 6.83 -16.22
CA SER A 664 27.09 6.33 -16.15
C SER A 664 27.36 5.07 -16.98
N GLY A 665 26.34 4.52 -17.64
CA GLY A 665 26.46 3.33 -18.49
C GLY A 665 25.42 3.29 -19.61
N GLY A 666 25.55 2.34 -20.53
CA GLY A 666 24.71 2.28 -21.74
C GLY A 666 23.25 1.95 -21.44
N ARG A 667 23.00 0.95 -20.58
CA ARG A 667 21.69 0.71 -19.97
C ARG A 667 21.68 1.41 -18.62
N VAL A 668 20.75 2.34 -18.42
CA VAL A 668 20.77 3.28 -17.30
C VAL A 668 19.84 2.81 -16.18
N LEU A 669 18.57 2.57 -16.49
CA LEU A 669 17.55 2.11 -15.54
C LEU A 669 16.75 0.94 -16.14
N SER A 670 16.16 0.11 -15.28
CA SER A 670 15.11 -0.84 -15.66
C SER A 670 13.85 -0.55 -14.84
N ILE A 671 12.75 -0.22 -15.52
CA ILE A 671 11.46 0.07 -14.89
C ILE A 671 10.63 -1.20 -14.93
N THR A 672 10.39 -1.78 -13.76
CA THR A 672 9.69 -3.06 -13.64
C THR A 672 8.33 -2.88 -12.99
N ALA A 673 7.33 -3.58 -13.48
CA ALA A 673 6.04 -3.67 -12.83
C ALA A 673 5.54 -5.12 -12.76
N GLY A 674 4.81 -5.44 -11.68
CA GLY A 674 4.00 -6.66 -11.59
C GLY A 674 2.56 -6.40 -12.03
N GLY A 675 1.84 -7.43 -12.47
CA GLY A 675 0.43 -7.38 -12.85
C GLY A 675 -0.22 -8.75 -12.83
N GLU A 676 -1.56 -8.80 -12.92
CA GLU A 676 -2.28 -10.08 -13.04
C GLU A 676 -1.99 -10.73 -14.41
N THR A 677 -1.97 -9.91 -15.46
CA THR A 677 -1.57 -10.31 -16.81
C THR A 677 -0.28 -9.61 -17.26
N VAL A 678 0.34 -10.14 -18.33
CA VAL A 678 1.51 -9.50 -18.97
C VAL A 678 1.15 -8.10 -19.46
N LYS A 679 -0.08 -7.91 -19.97
CA LYS A 679 -0.56 -6.62 -20.46
C LYS A 679 -0.64 -5.59 -19.33
N ASP A 680 -1.24 -5.94 -18.18
CA ASP A 680 -1.35 -5.02 -17.05
C ASP A 680 0.02 -4.61 -16.51
N ALA A 681 0.95 -5.58 -16.43
CA ALA A 681 2.32 -5.33 -16.03
C ALA A 681 3.02 -4.40 -17.04
N ALA A 682 2.85 -4.59 -18.34
CA ALA A 682 3.43 -3.75 -19.37
C ALA A 682 2.89 -2.31 -19.31
N GLU A 683 1.57 -2.13 -19.26
CA GLU A 683 0.91 -0.81 -19.19
C GLU A 683 1.39 -0.01 -17.97
N ARG A 684 1.51 -0.68 -16.82
CA ARG A 684 2.01 -0.09 -15.59
C ARG A 684 3.49 0.27 -15.67
N ALA A 685 4.33 -0.61 -16.23
CA ALA A 685 5.75 -0.30 -16.45
C ALA A 685 5.89 0.92 -17.35
N TYR A 686 5.17 0.97 -18.48
CA TYR A 686 5.18 2.10 -19.40
C TYR A 686 4.64 3.40 -18.79
N CYS A 687 3.66 3.32 -17.88
CA CYS A 687 3.19 4.48 -17.12
C CYS A 687 4.33 5.12 -16.30
N ALA A 688 5.13 4.31 -15.61
CA ALA A 688 6.28 4.79 -14.86
C ALA A 688 7.45 5.25 -15.76
N VAL A 689 7.71 4.57 -16.88
CA VAL A 689 8.75 4.96 -17.85
C VAL A 689 8.57 6.41 -18.31
N ARG A 690 7.32 6.85 -18.55
CA ARG A 690 7.01 8.23 -18.97
C ARG A 690 7.39 9.31 -17.95
N SER A 691 7.57 8.95 -16.68
CA SER A 691 7.98 9.89 -15.64
C SER A 691 9.48 10.18 -15.64
N ILE A 692 10.28 9.29 -16.23
CA ILE A 692 11.75 9.39 -16.24
C ILE A 692 12.23 10.23 -17.42
N THR A 693 13.12 11.18 -17.15
CA THR A 693 13.78 11.97 -18.21
C THR A 693 15.28 12.08 -17.96
N PHE A 694 16.05 11.95 -19.04
CA PHE A 694 17.45 12.38 -19.14
C PHE A 694 17.77 12.61 -20.62
N GLU A 695 18.84 13.35 -20.92
CA GLU A 695 19.20 13.70 -22.29
C GLU A 695 19.43 12.46 -23.15
N GLY A 696 18.70 12.37 -24.27
CA GLY A 696 18.79 11.26 -25.21
C GLY A 696 18.27 9.93 -24.69
N VAL A 697 17.41 9.88 -23.67
CA VAL A 697 16.81 8.63 -23.18
C VAL A 697 16.19 7.81 -24.32
N HIS A 698 16.59 6.55 -24.42
CA HIS A 698 16.09 5.60 -25.42
C HIS A 698 15.50 4.37 -24.74
N TYR A 699 14.29 3.98 -25.11
CA TYR A 699 13.65 2.74 -24.68
C TYR A 699 12.69 2.23 -25.76
N ARG A 700 12.42 0.93 -25.75
CA ARG A 700 11.43 0.30 -26.62
C ARG A 700 10.03 0.50 -26.10
N THR A 701 9.05 0.72 -26.98
CA THR A 701 7.63 0.90 -26.64
C THR A 701 6.77 -0.34 -26.88
N ASP A 702 7.39 -1.45 -27.32
CA ASP A 702 6.73 -2.71 -27.69
C ASP A 702 7.13 -3.91 -26.81
N ILE A 703 7.83 -3.68 -25.68
CA ILE A 703 8.17 -4.74 -24.74
C ILE A 703 6.90 -5.40 -24.23
N ALA A 704 6.81 -6.71 -24.42
CA ALA A 704 5.63 -7.51 -24.07
C ALA A 704 4.34 -7.14 -24.82
N MET A 705 4.42 -6.40 -25.94
CA MET A 705 3.26 -6.00 -26.77
C MET A 705 3.01 -6.93 -27.96
N CYS A 706 3.81 -7.97 -28.18
CA CYS A 706 3.60 -8.89 -29.30
C CYS A 706 2.37 -9.80 -29.14
N SER A 707 1.61 -9.91 -30.23
CA SER A 707 0.50 -10.83 -30.53
C SER A 707 0.83 -12.34 -30.52
N GLY A 708 1.98 -12.73 -29.95
CA GLY A 708 2.53 -14.09 -29.96
C GLY A 708 1.89 -15.09 -28.99
N LEU A 709 0.83 -14.71 -28.25
CA LEU A 709 -0.02 -15.66 -27.52
C LEU A 709 -1.03 -16.37 -28.44
N SER A 710 -1.14 -15.94 -29.72
CA SER A 710 -1.99 -16.61 -30.71
C SER A 710 -1.25 -17.78 -31.36
N ARG A 711 -1.60 -18.99 -30.93
CA ARG A 711 -1.15 -20.25 -31.56
C ARG A 711 -1.54 -20.25 -33.04
N VAL A 712 -0.57 -20.57 -33.88
CA VAL A 712 -0.75 -20.89 -35.30
C VAL A 712 -1.71 -22.07 -35.42
N SER A 713 -2.97 -21.78 -35.67
CA SER A 713 -3.94 -22.75 -36.16
C SER A 713 -4.77 -22.10 -37.26
N LYS A 714 -4.33 -22.25 -38.51
CA LYS A 714 -5.19 -22.69 -39.61
C LYS A 714 -4.34 -23.00 -40.85
N SER A 715 -4.43 -24.28 -41.21
CA SER A 715 -3.96 -24.88 -42.44
C SER A 715 -4.45 -24.15 -43.68
N ARG A 716 -3.56 -24.03 -44.66
CA ARG A 716 -3.84 -23.62 -46.04
C ARG A 716 -4.92 -24.50 -46.69
N SER A 717 -5.82 -23.89 -47.45
CA SER A 717 -6.45 -24.50 -48.61
C SER A 717 -6.41 -23.52 -49.78
N PHE A 718 -5.69 -23.91 -50.82
CA PHE A 718 -5.62 -23.27 -52.14
C PHE A 718 -6.94 -23.47 -52.91
N SER A 719 -7.43 -22.43 -53.58
CA SER A 719 -8.05 -22.54 -54.91
C SER A 719 -8.11 -21.17 -55.59
N GLU A 720 -7.89 -21.19 -56.90
CA GLU A 720 -7.52 -20.09 -57.79
C GLU A 720 -8.66 -19.16 -58.25
N SER A 721 -8.20 -18.04 -58.82
CA SER A 721 -8.74 -17.28 -59.96
C SER A 721 -9.75 -16.17 -59.70
N GLY A 722 -9.42 -14.98 -60.22
CA GLY A 722 -10.29 -13.82 -60.27
C GLY A 722 -9.50 -12.51 -60.28
N SER A 723 -9.21 -12.02 -61.48
CA SER A 723 -8.73 -10.66 -61.75
C SER A 723 -9.64 -9.61 -61.12
N ASP A 724 -9.07 -8.68 -60.36
CA ASP A 724 -9.37 -7.25 -60.44
C ASP A 724 -8.44 -6.48 -59.49
N THR A 725 -7.77 -5.47 -60.02
CA THR A 725 -7.08 -4.45 -59.23
C THR A 725 -8.13 -3.54 -58.59
N PRO A 726 -8.07 -3.36 -57.26
CA PRO A 726 -8.00 -2.00 -56.75
C PRO A 726 -6.90 -1.84 -55.70
N LYS A 727 -6.25 -0.68 -55.75
CA LYS A 727 -5.27 -0.18 -54.78
C LYS A 727 -5.78 -0.36 -53.33
N SER A 728 -5.14 -1.21 -52.53
CA SER A 728 -5.43 -1.32 -51.10
C SER A 728 -4.80 -0.15 -50.35
N ALA A 729 -5.63 0.70 -49.78
CA ALA A 729 -5.22 1.65 -48.75
C ALA A 729 -4.65 0.90 -47.55
N LYS A 730 -3.41 1.23 -47.17
CA LYS A 730 -2.85 0.90 -45.85
C LYS A 730 -3.67 1.66 -44.82
N SER A 731 -4.50 0.98 -44.02
CA SER A 731 -5.06 1.59 -42.81
C SER A 731 -4.03 1.47 -41.70
N GLY A 732 -3.22 2.52 -41.51
CA GLY A 732 -2.46 2.68 -40.28
C GLY A 732 -3.43 2.79 -39.09
N ILE A 733 -3.02 2.31 -37.93
CA ILE A 733 -3.73 2.59 -36.67
C ILE A 733 -3.45 4.06 -36.37
N THR A 734 -4.48 4.91 -36.47
CA THR A 734 -4.40 6.35 -36.19
C THR A 734 -4.55 6.62 -34.69
N TYR A 735 -4.22 7.81 -34.23
CA TYR A 735 -4.49 8.26 -32.85
C TYR A 735 -5.99 8.10 -32.49
N LEU A 736 -6.85 8.36 -33.49
CA LEU A 736 -8.30 8.07 -33.43
C LEU A 736 -8.61 6.58 -33.25
N ALA A 737 -7.87 5.69 -33.92
CA ALA A 737 -8.02 4.24 -33.75
C ALA A 737 -7.49 3.73 -32.39
N ALA A 738 -6.66 4.50 -31.69
CA ALA A 738 -6.29 4.31 -30.28
C ALA A 738 -7.33 4.89 -29.30
N GLY A 739 -8.43 5.46 -29.83
CA GLY A 739 -9.53 6.01 -29.05
C GLY A 739 -9.35 7.46 -28.64
N VAL A 740 -8.41 8.21 -29.25
CA VAL A 740 -8.20 9.64 -28.97
C VAL A 740 -8.53 10.50 -30.18
N ASP A 741 -9.54 11.36 -30.05
CA ASP A 741 -10.10 12.14 -31.15
C ASP A 741 -9.61 13.60 -31.11
N ILE A 742 -8.60 13.90 -31.93
CA ILE A 742 -7.99 15.25 -32.02
C ILE A 742 -9.00 16.27 -32.55
N GLU A 743 -9.84 15.88 -33.52
CA GLU A 743 -10.85 16.78 -34.11
C GLU A 743 -11.92 17.12 -33.07
N ALA A 744 -12.34 16.14 -32.26
CA ALA A 744 -13.22 16.38 -31.12
C ALA A 744 -12.55 17.28 -30.06
N GLY A 745 -11.24 17.11 -29.83
CA GLY A 745 -10.45 17.97 -28.95
C GLY A 745 -10.43 19.44 -29.40
N GLU A 746 -10.14 19.69 -30.68
CA GLU A 746 -10.15 21.03 -31.27
C GLU A 746 -11.56 21.66 -31.22
N ALA A 747 -12.60 20.88 -31.54
CA ALA A 747 -13.99 21.33 -31.45
C ALA A 747 -14.41 21.69 -30.02
N ALA A 748 -13.94 20.93 -29.01
CA ALA A 748 -14.18 21.24 -27.60
C ALA A 748 -13.50 22.55 -27.19
N VAL A 749 -12.23 22.75 -27.57
CA VAL A 749 -11.49 24.00 -27.30
C VAL A 749 -12.19 25.22 -27.90
N ASP A 750 -12.73 25.11 -29.13
CA ASP A 750 -13.51 26.18 -29.74
C ASP A 750 -14.79 26.50 -28.95
N GLY A 751 -15.44 25.49 -28.39
CA GLY A 751 -16.59 25.64 -27.48
C GLY A 751 -16.23 26.31 -26.15
N PHE A 752 -15.01 26.12 -25.65
CA PHE A 752 -14.55 26.68 -24.37
C PHE A 752 -14.18 28.16 -24.44
N LYS A 753 -13.65 28.64 -25.57
CA LYS A 753 -13.22 30.03 -25.78
C LYS A 753 -14.24 31.09 -25.31
N PRO A 754 -15.53 31.05 -25.72
CA PRO A 754 -16.50 32.04 -25.26
C PRO A 754 -16.83 31.93 -23.77
N LEU A 755 -16.74 30.73 -23.17
CA LEU A 755 -16.99 30.49 -21.75
C LEU A 755 -15.88 31.08 -20.90
N VAL A 756 -14.63 30.79 -21.25
CA VAL A 756 -13.44 31.29 -20.55
C VAL A 756 -13.34 32.81 -20.65
N LYS A 757 -13.63 33.39 -21.82
CA LYS A 757 -13.63 34.84 -22.03
C LYS A 757 -14.57 35.59 -21.08
N ARG A 758 -15.68 34.98 -20.65
CA ARG A 758 -16.63 35.59 -19.71
C ARG A 758 -16.07 35.71 -18.29
N THR A 759 -15.03 34.96 -17.95
CA THR A 759 -14.43 34.94 -16.60
C THR A 759 -13.27 35.93 -16.42
N GLN A 760 -12.89 36.65 -17.49
CA GLN A 760 -11.69 37.48 -17.51
C GLN A 760 -11.72 38.61 -16.47
N ARG A 761 -10.60 38.73 -15.73
CA ARG A 761 -10.34 39.79 -14.75
C ARG A 761 -9.04 40.55 -15.11
N PRO A 762 -8.91 41.81 -14.68
CA PRO A 762 -7.67 42.57 -14.85
C PRO A 762 -6.45 41.82 -14.30
N GLY A 763 -5.34 41.90 -15.03
CA GLY A 763 -4.07 41.25 -14.66
C GLY A 763 -3.93 39.79 -15.08
N MET A 764 -4.98 39.17 -15.62
CA MET A 764 -4.90 37.82 -16.18
C MET A 764 -4.48 37.84 -17.65
N GLY A 765 -3.63 36.90 -18.06
CA GLY A 765 -3.23 36.75 -19.46
C GLY A 765 -2.84 35.33 -19.84
N GLY A 766 -2.91 35.03 -21.13
CA GLY A 766 -2.79 33.68 -21.70
C GLY A 766 -3.95 33.39 -22.66
N SER A 767 -3.72 32.56 -23.68
CA SER A 767 -4.75 32.12 -24.62
C SER A 767 -5.13 30.66 -24.32
N LEU A 768 -6.38 30.27 -24.60
CA LEU A 768 -6.75 28.86 -24.57
C LEU A 768 -5.89 28.07 -25.57
N GLY A 769 -5.16 27.06 -25.08
CA GLY A 769 -4.22 26.25 -25.86
C GLY A 769 -2.74 26.68 -25.76
N ASP A 770 -2.43 27.76 -25.04
CA ASP A 770 -1.05 28.07 -24.65
C ASP A 770 -0.63 27.16 -23.49
N PHE A 771 0.63 26.69 -23.48
CA PHE A 771 1.19 25.80 -22.43
C PHE A 771 1.19 26.41 -21.00
N GLY A 772 0.70 27.63 -20.82
CA GLY A 772 0.51 28.28 -19.52
C GLY A 772 -0.15 29.66 -19.63
N GLY A 773 -0.85 30.05 -18.55
CA GLY A 773 -1.33 31.43 -18.33
C GLY A 773 -0.50 32.16 -17.27
N PHE A 774 -0.68 33.47 -17.14
CA PHE A 774 0.03 34.32 -16.18
C PHE A 774 -0.91 35.29 -15.45
N CYS A 775 -0.48 35.68 -14.25
CA CYS A 775 -1.17 36.62 -13.37
C CYS A 775 -0.21 37.77 -13.01
N ASP A 776 -0.48 38.96 -13.54
CA ASP A 776 0.19 40.21 -13.19
C ASP A 776 -0.50 40.82 -11.96
N LEU A 777 0.04 40.53 -10.78
CA LEU A 777 -0.51 40.97 -9.49
C LEU A 777 -0.66 42.49 -9.41
N ALA A 778 0.22 43.26 -10.05
CA ALA A 778 0.16 44.73 -10.05
C ALA A 778 -1.09 45.28 -10.77
N LYS A 779 -1.77 44.44 -11.56
CA LYS A 779 -3.03 44.78 -12.26
C LYS A 779 -4.26 44.11 -11.64
N CYS A 780 -4.10 43.23 -10.65
CA CYS A 780 -5.20 42.47 -10.04
C CYS A 780 -5.89 43.20 -8.88
N GLY A 781 -5.28 44.28 -8.39
CA GLY A 781 -5.72 45.08 -7.25
C GLY A 781 -4.56 45.89 -6.67
N GLU A 782 -4.86 46.80 -5.76
CA GLU A 782 -3.83 47.48 -4.96
C GLU A 782 -3.54 46.59 -3.75
N TYR A 783 -2.37 45.95 -3.76
CA TYR A 783 -1.87 45.16 -2.64
C TYR A 783 -0.54 45.72 -2.14
N ASP A 784 -0.40 45.89 -0.82
CA ASP A 784 0.82 46.40 -0.20
C ASP A 784 1.84 45.27 0.03
N GLU A 785 1.41 44.21 0.73
CA GLU A 785 2.21 43.00 0.99
C GLU A 785 1.41 41.74 0.60
N PRO A 786 1.27 41.44 -0.71
CA PRO A 786 0.43 40.33 -1.18
C PRO A 786 1.01 38.97 -0.79
N VAL A 787 0.15 38.09 -0.27
CA VAL A 787 0.42 36.67 -0.01
C VAL A 787 -0.52 35.82 -0.85
N LEU A 788 0.06 34.89 -1.62
CA LEU A 788 -0.71 33.94 -2.41
C LEU A 788 -1.15 32.75 -1.56
N VAL A 789 -2.40 32.35 -1.73
CA VAL A 789 -3.01 31.18 -1.10
C VAL A 789 -3.55 30.29 -2.20
N SER A 790 -3.13 29.03 -2.24
CA SER A 790 -3.61 28.07 -3.22
C SER A 790 -4.41 26.94 -2.57
N GLY A 791 -5.39 26.45 -3.32
CA GLY A 791 -6.23 25.31 -2.92
C GLY A 791 -6.46 24.37 -4.11
N THR A 792 -6.60 23.09 -3.83
CA THR A 792 -6.93 22.08 -4.83
C THR A 792 -7.90 21.07 -4.25
N ASP A 793 -8.92 20.71 -5.04
CA ASP A 793 -9.88 19.67 -4.69
C ASP A 793 -10.58 19.14 -5.96
N GLY A 794 -11.37 18.09 -5.80
CA GLY A 794 -12.21 17.49 -6.85
C GLY A 794 -13.68 17.44 -6.45
N VAL A 795 -14.52 16.90 -7.34
CA VAL A 795 -15.96 16.70 -7.07
C VAL A 795 -16.26 15.30 -6.50
N GLY A 796 -15.41 14.32 -6.81
CA GLY A 796 -15.54 12.95 -6.30
C GLY A 796 -16.79 12.24 -6.82
N THR A 797 -17.38 11.38 -5.98
CA THR A 797 -18.42 10.43 -6.44
C THR A 797 -19.78 11.05 -6.81
N LYS A 798 -19.98 12.36 -6.63
CA LYS A 798 -21.13 13.11 -7.17
C LYS A 798 -21.18 13.04 -8.70
N LEU A 799 -20.02 12.90 -9.36
CA LEU A 799 -19.92 12.71 -10.82
C LEU A 799 -20.66 11.45 -11.31
N LYS A 800 -20.79 10.41 -10.48
CA LYS A 800 -21.56 9.21 -10.84
C LYS A 800 -23.06 9.51 -10.96
N VAL A 801 -23.59 10.44 -10.17
CA VAL A 801 -24.99 10.89 -10.28
C VAL A 801 -25.18 11.70 -11.57
N ALA A 802 -24.27 12.63 -11.85
CA ALA A 802 -24.25 13.41 -13.09
C ALA A 802 -24.22 12.52 -14.34
N ASN A 803 -23.33 11.52 -14.37
CA ASN A 803 -23.25 10.53 -15.44
C ASN A 803 -24.51 9.66 -15.56
N THR A 804 -25.15 9.31 -14.44
CA THR A 804 -26.35 8.46 -14.45
C THR A 804 -27.56 9.17 -15.09
N ILE A 805 -27.69 10.48 -14.90
CA ILE A 805 -28.84 11.24 -15.42
C ILE A 805 -28.50 12.13 -16.63
N GLY A 806 -27.24 12.17 -17.05
CA GLY A 806 -26.76 12.96 -18.19
C GLY A 806 -26.84 14.47 -17.99
N LYS A 807 -26.56 14.96 -16.77
CA LYS A 807 -26.56 16.40 -16.42
C LYS A 807 -25.19 16.83 -15.91
N HIS A 808 -24.43 17.58 -16.72
CA HIS A 808 -23.02 17.90 -16.45
C HIS A 808 -22.74 19.39 -16.21
N ASP A 809 -23.71 20.25 -16.49
CA ASP A 809 -23.61 21.71 -16.44
C ASP A 809 -23.48 22.31 -15.03
N THR A 810 -23.62 21.49 -13.99
CA THR A 810 -23.64 21.90 -12.58
C THR A 810 -22.41 21.46 -11.79
N VAL A 811 -21.79 20.34 -12.16
CA VAL A 811 -20.64 19.80 -11.41
C VAL A 811 -19.37 20.65 -11.55
N GLY A 812 -19.28 21.49 -12.58
CA GLY A 812 -18.20 22.48 -12.68
C GLY A 812 -18.31 23.57 -11.61
N ILE A 813 -19.52 23.94 -11.19
CA ILE A 813 -19.74 24.89 -10.09
C ILE A 813 -19.31 24.26 -8.77
N ASP A 814 -19.66 22.98 -8.56
CA ASP A 814 -19.19 22.20 -7.42
C ASP A 814 -17.66 22.20 -7.34
N LEU A 815 -16.97 21.99 -8.46
CA LEU A 815 -15.50 21.97 -8.51
C LEU A 815 -14.89 23.30 -8.03
N VAL A 816 -15.42 24.42 -8.54
CA VAL A 816 -14.96 25.75 -8.14
C VAL A 816 -15.29 26.01 -6.67
N ALA A 817 -16.48 25.61 -6.20
CA ALA A 817 -16.89 25.80 -4.81
C ALA A 817 -15.98 25.06 -3.82
N MET A 818 -15.60 23.81 -4.12
CA MET A 818 -14.71 23.02 -3.27
C MET A 818 -13.35 23.71 -3.09
N CYS A 819 -12.80 24.31 -4.13
CA CYS A 819 -11.50 25.00 -4.05
C CYS A 819 -11.61 26.43 -3.50
N ALA A 820 -12.53 27.23 -4.05
CA ALA A 820 -12.61 28.67 -3.78
C ALA A 820 -13.09 28.95 -2.34
N ASN A 821 -13.99 28.13 -1.80
CA ASN A 821 -14.40 28.26 -0.40
C ASN A 821 -13.24 27.91 0.55
N ASP A 822 -12.40 26.94 0.22
CA ASP A 822 -11.23 26.57 1.03
C ASP A 822 -10.13 27.63 1.00
N VAL A 823 -10.02 28.41 -0.07
CA VAL A 823 -9.12 29.57 -0.12
C VAL A 823 -9.71 30.79 0.60
N VAL A 824 -11.01 31.05 0.46
CA VAL A 824 -11.61 32.25 1.06
C VAL A 824 -11.70 32.19 2.59
N VAL A 825 -11.71 30.99 3.21
CA VAL A 825 -11.63 30.86 4.68
C VAL A 825 -10.30 31.38 5.26
N HIS A 826 -9.28 31.57 4.41
CA HIS A 826 -8.04 32.25 4.78
C HIS A 826 -8.07 33.78 4.56
N GLY A 827 -9.22 34.31 4.12
CA GLY A 827 -9.42 35.71 3.78
C GLY A 827 -8.87 36.09 2.41
N ALA A 828 -8.48 35.10 1.60
CA ALA A 828 -7.89 35.33 0.29
C ALA A 828 -8.97 35.46 -0.80
N GLU A 829 -8.86 36.52 -1.61
CA GLU A 829 -9.68 36.72 -2.80
C GLU A 829 -9.18 35.81 -3.93
N PRO A 830 -10.00 34.91 -4.47
CA PRO A 830 -9.63 34.09 -5.63
C PRO A 830 -9.29 34.95 -6.85
N LEU A 831 -8.10 34.74 -7.44
CA LEU A 831 -7.65 35.44 -8.65
C LEU A 831 -7.96 34.62 -9.90
N PHE A 832 -7.46 33.39 -9.92
CA PHE A 832 -7.63 32.49 -11.05
C PHE A 832 -7.83 31.04 -10.64
N PHE A 833 -8.41 30.30 -11.58
CA PHE A 833 -8.74 28.90 -11.48
C PHE A 833 -8.15 28.14 -12.67
N LEU A 834 -7.66 26.93 -12.42
CA LEU A 834 -7.24 25.97 -13.43
C LEU A 834 -8.00 24.66 -13.24
N ASP A 835 -8.39 24.03 -14.33
CA ASP A 835 -9.08 22.75 -14.32
C ASP A 835 -8.28 21.62 -14.99
N TYR A 836 -8.51 20.40 -14.51
CA TYR A 836 -8.06 19.16 -15.12
C TYR A 836 -9.29 18.29 -15.37
N PHE A 837 -9.65 18.13 -16.65
CA PHE A 837 -10.80 17.35 -17.11
C PHE A 837 -10.29 16.06 -17.77
N ALA A 838 -10.43 14.93 -17.07
CA ALA A 838 -10.00 13.62 -17.55
C ALA A 838 -11.21 12.77 -17.94
N VAL A 839 -11.27 12.24 -19.15
CA VAL A 839 -12.44 11.48 -19.66
C VAL A 839 -12.01 10.19 -20.37
N GLY A 840 -12.81 9.13 -20.28
CA GLY A 840 -12.51 7.86 -20.96
C GLY A 840 -12.62 7.95 -22.49
N LYS A 841 -13.64 8.65 -22.99
CA LYS A 841 -13.80 9.04 -24.39
C LYS A 841 -14.41 10.44 -24.45
N LEU A 842 -13.82 11.34 -25.24
CA LEU A 842 -14.24 12.72 -25.30
C LEU A 842 -15.62 12.86 -25.98
N ASP A 843 -16.61 13.27 -25.20
CA ASP A 843 -17.89 13.80 -25.70
C ASP A 843 -17.83 15.33 -25.60
N VAL A 844 -17.80 15.99 -26.77
CA VAL A 844 -17.68 17.45 -26.87
C VAL A 844 -18.83 18.16 -26.15
N LYS A 845 -20.05 17.63 -26.21
CA LYS A 845 -21.21 18.25 -25.55
C LYS A 845 -21.06 18.16 -24.03
N GLN A 846 -20.68 16.98 -23.53
CA GLN A 846 -20.42 16.78 -22.10
C GLN A 846 -19.30 17.71 -21.60
N ALA A 847 -18.18 17.77 -22.32
CA ALA A 847 -17.05 18.61 -21.94
C ALA A 847 -17.44 20.10 -21.92
N VAL A 848 -18.20 20.58 -22.92
CA VAL A 848 -18.70 21.96 -22.95
C VAL A 848 -19.66 22.25 -21.80
N GLU A 849 -20.52 21.30 -21.42
CA GLU A 849 -21.39 21.45 -20.24
C GLU A 849 -20.57 21.56 -18.95
N VAL A 850 -19.56 20.70 -18.75
CA VAL A 850 -18.70 20.75 -17.56
C VAL A 850 -17.94 22.08 -17.48
N VAL A 851 -17.26 22.48 -18.56
CA VAL A 851 -16.49 23.75 -18.61
C VAL A 851 -17.42 24.96 -18.46
N LYS A 852 -18.66 24.89 -18.98
CA LYS A 852 -19.67 25.93 -18.73
C LYS A 852 -19.96 26.05 -17.23
N GLY A 853 -20.14 24.93 -16.53
CA GLY A 853 -20.29 24.91 -15.08
C GLY A 853 -19.08 25.51 -14.35
N ILE A 854 -17.86 25.20 -14.79
CA ILE A 854 -16.62 25.77 -14.21
C ILE A 854 -16.59 27.28 -14.42
N ALA A 855 -16.86 27.75 -15.65
CA ALA A 855 -16.90 29.17 -15.96
C ALA A 855 -17.97 29.91 -15.14
N ASP A 856 -19.17 29.33 -15.00
CA ASP A 856 -20.25 29.89 -14.19
C ASP A 856 -19.89 29.90 -12.69
N GLY A 857 -19.15 28.91 -12.21
CA GLY A 857 -18.57 28.87 -10.86
C GLY A 857 -17.49 29.93 -10.65
N CYS A 858 -16.57 30.10 -11.61
CA CYS A 858 -15.53 31.12 -11.58
C CYS A 858 -16.13 32.54 -11.54
N ILE A 859 -17.22 32.78 -12.29
CA ILE A 859 -17.95 34.06 -12.24
C ILE A 859 -18.53 34.31 -10.84
N GLN A 860 -19.12 33.28 -10.22
CA GLN A 860 -19.67 33.39 -8.85
C GLN A 860 -18.58 33.61 -7.80
N ALA A 861 -17.44 32.93 -7.93
CA ALA A 861 -16.27 33.10 -7.06
C ALA A 861 -15.51 34.40 -7.35
N GLY A 862 -15.79 35.06 -8.48
CA GLY A 862 -15.04 36.21 -8.94
C GLY A 862 -13.61 35.87 -9.33
N CYS A 863 -13.32 34.73 -9.95
CA CYS A 863 -11.98 34.44 -10.48
C CYS A 863 -12.00 34.20 -11.99
N THR A 864 -10.82 34.26 -12.62
CA THR A 864 -10.67 33.91 -14.03
C THR A 864 -10.36 32.44 -14.20
N LEU A 865 -11.09 31.75 -15.08
CA LEU A 865 -10.67 30.46 -15.59
C LEU A 865 -9.48 30.68 -16.52
N LEU A 866 -8.26 30.51 -15.99
CA LEU A 866 -7.04 30.91 -16.69
C LEU A 866 -6.63 29.90 -17.77
N GLY A 867 -7.01 28.65 -17.58
CA GLY A 867 -6.74 27.55 -18.49
C GLY A 867 -6.94 26.22 -17.80
N GLY A 868 -6.75 25.14 -18.53
CA GLY A 868 -6.90 23.79 -18.01
C GLY A 868 -6.49 22.77 -19.05
N GLU A 869 -6.46 21.51 -18.62
CA GLU A 869 -6.09 20.39 -19.47
C GLU A 869 -7.30 19.47 -19.65
N THR A 870 -7.66 19.20 -20.91
CA THR A 870 -8.65 18.18 -21.28
C THR A 870 -7.94 16.95 -21.79
N ALA A 871 -7.96 15.87 -21.01
CA ALA A 871 -7.26 14.63 -21.30
C ALA A 871 -8.25 13.49 -21.61
N GLU A 872 -8.21 12.97 -22.83
CA GLU A 872 -8.86 11.71 -23.18
C GLU A 872 -7.94 10.55 -22.79
N LEU A 873 -8.40 9.71 -21.85
CA LEU A 873 -7.65 8.64 -21.20
C LEU A 873 -8.36 7.28 -21.38
N PRO A 874 -8.34 6.71 -22.61
CA PRO A 874 -8.98 5.42 -22.87
C PRO A 874 -8.45 4.32 -21.95
N GLY A 875 -9.37 3.56 -21.34
CA GLY A 875 -9.04 2.43 -20.47
C GLY A 875 -8.82 2.77 -18.99
N ILE A 876 -8.78 4.06 -18.60
CA ILE A 876 -8.76 4.46 -17.17
C ILE A 876 -10.16 4.36 -16.54
N PHE A 877 -11.17 4.80 -17.28
CA PHE A 877 -12.56 4.78 -16.82
C PHE A 877 -13.25 3.48 -17.23
N ALA A 878 -14.07 2.93 -16.34
CA ALA A 878 -14.80 1.68 -16.59
C ALA A 878 -15.79 1.80 -17.77
N ASN A 879 -16.30 3.01 -18.02
CA ASN A 879 -17.22 3.33 -19.11
C ASN A 879 -16.70 4.53 -19.90
N THR A 880 -17.02 4.60 -21.19
CA THR A 880 -16.55 5.66 -22.09
C THR A 880 -17.14 7.04 -21.81
N THR A 881 -18.26 7.12 -21.09
CA THR A 881 -18.95 8.37 -20.75
C THR A 881 -18.56 8.93 -19.38
N GLU A 882 -17.68 8.23 -18.66
CA GLU A 882 -17.22 8.65 -17.34
C GLU A 882 -16.00 9.57 -17.45
N TYR A 883 -15.96 10.53 -16.53
CA TYR A 883 -14.90 11.51 -16.39
C TYR A 883 -14.65 11.81 -14.92
N ASP A 884 -13.45 12.34 -14.64
CA ASP A 884 -13.06 12.92 -13.38
C ASP A 884 -12.62 14.38 -13.58
N ILE A 885 -12.82 15.21 -12.57
CA ILE A 885 -12.44 16.62 -12.59
C ILE A 885 -11.73 17.04 -11.31
N ALA A 886 -10.61 17.73 -11.49
CA ALA A 886 -9.84 18.37 -10.42
C ALA A 886 -9.65 19.86 -10.73
N GLY A 887 -9.59 20.64 -9.65
CA GLY A 887 -9.56 22.09 -9.70
C GLY A 887 -8.39 22.64 -8.89
N PHE A 888 -7.88 23.78 -9.32
CA PHE A 888 -6.79 24.49 -8.66
C PHE A 888 -7.15 25.96 -8.63
N VAL A 889 -7.24 26.55 -7.45
CA VAL A 889 -7.49 27.98 -7.30
C VAL A 889 -6.28 28.64 -6.66
N VAL A 890 -5.95 29.83 -7.13
CA VAL A 890 -4.97 30.70 -6.49
C VAL A 890 -5.67 32.01 -6.14
N GLY A 891 -5.66 32.35 -4.86
CA GLY A 891 -6.12 33.62 -4.33
C GLY A 891 -4.99 34.44 -3.72
N VAL A 892 -5.32 35.66 -3.33
CA VAL A 892 -4.39 36.62 -2.73
C VAL A 892 -5.03 37.28 -1.52
N LYS A 893 -4.21 37.56 -0.51
CA LYS A 893 -4.58 38.40 0.63
C LYS A 893 -3.45 39.32 1.02
N GLU A 894 -3.77 40.33 1.82
CA GLU A 894 -2.74 41.08 2.53
C GLU A 894 -2.09 40.22 3.61
N LYS A 895 -0.77 40.35 3.75
CA LYS A 895 -0.01 39.67 4.81
C LYS A 895 -0.50 40.01 6.22
N SER A 896 -0.98 41.24 6.41
CA SER A 896 -1.54 41.71 7.68
C SER A 896 -2.90 41.08 8.03
N LEU A 897 -3.56 40.43 7.07
CA LEU A 897 -4.84 39.75 7.30
C LEU A 897 -4.60 38.32 7.82
N GLU A 898 -4.75 38.17 9.12
CA GLU A 898 -4.75 36.87 9.79
C GLU A 898 -6.17 36.29 9.81
N LEU A 899 -6.37 35.19 9.09
CA LEU A 899 -7.61 34.41 9.11
C LEU A 899 -7.28 32.92 8.87
N PRO A 900 -7.67 31.99 9.76
CA PRO A 900 -8.29 32.25 11.06
C PRO A 900 -7.34 33.00 12.02
N ASP A 901 -7.85 34.03 12.68
CA ASP A 901 -7.18 34.76 13.76
C ASP A 901 -7.44 34.02 15.07
N LYS A 902 -6.61 33.00 15.31
CA LYS A 902 -6.76 32.11 16.46
C LYS A 902 -6.43 32.79 17.78
N ASP A 903 -5.63 33.85 17.75
CA ASP A 903 -5.16 34.56 18.94
C ASP A 903 -6.23 35.50 19.49
N SER A 904 -7.11 36.04 18.64
CA SER A 904 -8.25 36.85 19.09
C SER A 904 -9.51 36.06 19.47
N MET A 905 -9.56 34.75 19.16
CA MET A 905 -10.69 33.90 19.55
C MET A 905 -10.73 33.69 21.07
N GLN A 906 -11.92 33.80 21.66
CA GLN A 906 -12.12 33.66 23.11
C GLN A 906 -13.44 32.98 23.46
N HIS A 907 -13.58 32.60 24.73
CA HIS A 907 -14.84 32.13 25.30
C HIS A 907 -15.96 33.16 25.07
N GLY A 908 -17.13 32.70 24.61
CA GLY A 908 -18.31 33.51 24.33
C GLY A 908 -18.36 34.09 22.91
N ASP A 909 -17.34 33.85 22.08
CA ASP A 909 -17.44 34.17 20.64
C ASP A 909 -18.56 33.33 19.99
N ILE A 910 -19.28 33.93 19.05
CA ILE A 910 -20.50 33.38 18.48
C ILE A 910 -20.18 32.61 17.19
N LEU A 911 -20.81 31.44 17.03
CA LEU A 911 -20.78 30.64 15.82
C LEU A 911 -22.03 30.90 14.99
N ILE A 912 -21.83 31.33 13.75
CA ILE A 912 -22.89 31.59 12.76
C ILE A 912 -22.75 30.59 11.62
N GLY A 913 -23.78 29.80 11.38
CA GLY A 913 -23.85 28.90 10.23
C GLY A 913 -24.52 29.57 9.03
N LEU A 914 -23.90 29.51 7.87
CA LEU A 914 -24.51 29.87 6.59
C LEU A 914 -25.14 28.63 5.95
N LEU A 915 -26.37 28.77 5.46
CA LEU A 915 -27.13 27.64 4.95
C LEU A 915 -26.59 27.12 3.61
N SER A 916 -26.46 25.80 3.52
CA SER A 916 -26.12 25.10 2.28
C SER A 916 -27.31 25.04 1.33
N SER A 917 -27.04 25.00 0.03
CA SER A 917 -28.04 24.75 -1.02
C SER A 917 -28.50 23.28 -1.09
N GLY A 918 -27.75 22.35 -0.48
CA GLY A 918 -28.00 20.92 -0.54
C GLY A 918 -26.77 20.12 -0.09
N VAL A 919 -26.65 18.87 -0.57
CA VAL A 919 -25.49 18.04 -0.26
C VAL A 919 -24.27 18.55 -1.04
N HIS A 920 -23.23 18.97 -0.31
CA HIS A 920 -21.94 19.34 -0.90
C HIS A 920 -21.27 18.12 -1.56
N SER A 921 -20.29 18.33 -2.43
CA SER A 921 -19.68 17.27 -3.26
C SER A 921 -19.17 16.03 -2.50
N ASN A 922 -18.74 16.20 -1.26
CA ASN A 922 -18.29 15.10 -0.40
C ASN A 922 -19.47 14.36 0.29
N GLY A 923 -19.33 13.03 0.46
CA GLY A 923 -20.36 12.17 1.07
C GLY A 923 -21.25 11.40 0.07
N PHE A 924 -21.09 11.64 -1.24
CA PHE A 924 -21.93 11.02 -2.28
C PHE A 924 -21.80 9.50 -2.42
N SER A 925 -20.74 8.89 -1.89
CA SER A 925 -20.63 7.42 -1.81
C SER A 925 -21.69 6.86 -0.87
N LEU A 926 -21.91 7.51 0.28
CA LEU A 926 -22.94 7.13 1.24
C LEU A 926 -24.35 7.45 0.70
N VAL A 927 -24.55 8.64 0.12
CA VAL A 927 -25.85 9.02 -0.49
C VAL A 927 -26.30 8.01 -1.56
N ARG A 928 -25.38 7.61 -2.44
CA ARG A 928 -25.67 6.60 -3.47
C ARG A 928 -26.00 5.25 -2.86
N LYS A 929 -25.31 4.86 -1.78
CA LYS A 929 -25.60 3.61 -1.09
C LYS A 929 -26.97 3.64 -0.42
N ILE A 930 -27.35 4.77 0.17
CA ILE A 930 -28.69 4.98 0.76
C ILE A 930 -29.78 4.88 -0.31
N ALA A 931 -29.59 5.50 -1.47
CA ALA A 931 -30.53 5.37 -2.59
C ALA A 931 -30.68 3.90 -3.05
N GLU A 932 -29.57 3.17 -3.15
CA GLU A 932 -29.55 1.75 -3.53
C GLU A 932 -30.32 0.88 -2.53
N VAL A 933 -30.06 1.00 -1.23
CA VAL A 933 -30.76 0.20 -0.21
C VAL A 933 -32.23 0.62 -0.03
N SER A 934 -32.57 1.85 -0.40
CA SER A 934 -33.96 2.34 -0.45
C SER A 934 -34.71 1.87 -1.70
N GLY A 935 -34.04 1.18 -2.64
CA GLY A 935 -34.63 0.73 -3.90
C GLY A 935 -34.96 1.86 -4.89
N LEU A 936 -34.38 3.05 -4.71
CA LEU A 936 -34.65 4.24 -5.53
C LEU A 936 -33.62 4.37 -6.65
N LYS A 937 -34.11 4.72 -7.84
CA LYS A 937 -33.28 5.12 -8.98
C LYS A 937 -33.14 6.64 -9.02
N MET A 938 -32.06 7.13 -9.63
CA MET A 938 -31.83 8.58 -9.78
C MET A 938 -32.91 9.28 -10.63
N SER A 939 -33.64 8.53 -11.45
CA SER A 939 -34.78 9.01 -12.25
C SER A 939 -36.10 9.09 -11.48
N ASP A 940 -36.18 8.46 -10.30
CA ASP A 940 -37.41 8.42 -9.52
C ASP A 940 -37.65 9.80 -8.85
N PRO A 941 -38.91 10.16 -8.54
CA PRO A 941 -39.20 11.38 -7.76
C PRO A 941 -38.39 11.40 -6.46
N ALA A 942 -37.83 12.56 -6.09
CA ALA A 942 -37.10 12.64 -4.83
C ALA A 942 -38.06 12.41 -3.65
N PRO A 943 -37.76 11.50 -2.70
CA PRO A 943 -38.69 11.18 -1.61
C PRO A 943 -39.04 12.37 -0.71
N TYR A 944 -38.19 13.40 -0.72
CA TYR A 944 -38.33 14.62 0.07
C TYR A 944 -38.74 15.85 -0.77
N ASP A 945 -38.79 15.71 -2.10
CA ASP A 945 -39.27 16.75 -3.02
C ASP A 945 -39.83 16.09 -4.31
N PRO A 946 -41.14 15.80 -4.36
CA PRO A 946 -41.74 15.11 -5.49
C PRO A 946 -41.80 15.96 -6.77
N THR A 947 -41.45 17.25 -6.72
CA THR A 947 -41.47 18.14 -7.89
C THR A 947 -40.26 17.94 -8.80
N THR A 948 -39.25 17.22 -8.32
CA THR A 948 -38.00 16.92 -9.02
C THR A 948 -37.64 15.44 -8.89
N THR A 949 -36.64 15.00 -9.66
CA THR A 949 -36.09 13.65 -9.50
C THR A 949 -34.99 13.64 -8.44
N LEU A 950 -34.75 12.45 -7.86
CA LEU A 950 -33.69 12.26 -6.87
C LEU A 950 -32.33 12.72 -7.41
N GLY A 951 -32.00 12.35 -8.65
CA GLY A 951 -30.74 12.73 -9.29
C GLY A 951 -30.62 14.24 -9.50
N VAL A 952 -31.67 14.92 -9.98
CA VAL A 952 -31.65 16.37 -10.21
C VAL A 952 -31.52 17.13 -8.88
N SER A 953 -32.25 16.71 -7.85
CA SER A 953 -32.15 17.29 -6.51
C SER A 953 -30.74 17.15 -5.92
N LEU A 954 -30.16 15.95 -6.01
CA LEU A 954 -28.82 15.66 -5.51
C LEU A 954 -27.72 16.41 -6.29
N LEU A 955 -27.96 16.78 -7.55
CA LEU A 955 -27.05 17.62 -8.33
C LEU A 955 -27.20 19.13 -8.10
N THR A 956 -27.96 19.54 -7.08
CA THR A 956 -27.92 20.94 -6.63
C THR A 956 -26.47 21.33 -6.31
N PRO A 957 -25.92 22.39 -6.94
CA PRO A 957 -24.52 22.74 -6.77
C PRO A 957 -24.16 23.11 -5.33
N THR A 958 -22.95 22.78 -4.91
CA THR A 958 -22.31 23.31 -3.70
C THR A 958 -22.27 24.83 -3.79
N LYS A 959 -22.73 25.51 -2.73
CA LYS A 959 -22.83 26.97 -2.70
C LYS A 959 -21.44 27.61 -2.60
N ILE A 960 -21.22 28.69 -3.35
CA ILE A 960 -19.98 29.47 -3.33
C ILE A 960 -20.17 30.67 -2.39
N TYR A 961 -19.38 30.76 -1.32
CA TYR A 961 -19.52 31.79 -0.28
C TYR A 961 -18.52 32.95 -0.41
N VAL A 962 -17.74 32.97 -1.50
CA VAL A 962 -16.59 33.88 -1.65
C VAL A 962 -16.97 35.35 -1.45
N LYS A 963 -18.01 35.83 -2.14
CA LYS A 963 -18.48 37.22 -2.01
C LYS A 963 -18.83 37.54 -0.55
N THR A 964 -19.56 36.65 0.10
CA THR A 964 -20.01 36.82 1.49
C THR A 964 -18.83 36.94 2.45
N ILE A 965 -17.83 36.05 2.34
CA ILE A 965 -16.66 36.08 3.22
C ILE A 965 -15.79 37.31 2.96
N LEU A 966 -15.55 37.68 1.69
CA LEU A 966 -14.75 38.87 1.36
C LEU A 966 -15.40 40.17 1.85
N GLU A 967 -16.73 40.30 1.78
CA GLU A 967 -17.44 41.44 2.36
C GLU A 967 -17.28 41.50 3.89
N LEU A 968 -17.30 40.36 4.58
CA LEU A 968 -17.06 40.33 6.04
C LEU A 968 -15.61 40.70 6.39
N VAL A 969 -14.63 40.25 5.59
CA VAL A 969 -13.22 40.64 5.74
C VAL A 969 -13.06 42.15 5.56
N ARG A 970 -13.74 42.76 4.58
CA ARG A 970 -13.71 44.21 4.33
C ARG A 970 -14.29 45.06 5.45
N LEU A 971 -15.07 44.50 6.37
CA LEU A 971 -15.59 45.24 7.51
C LEU A 971 -14.48 45.66 8.50
N GLY A 972 -13.29 45.08 8.42
CA GLY A 972 -12.11 45.41 9.23
C GLY A 972 -11.68 44.28 10.18
N ALA A 973 -10.42 44.37 10.63
CA ALA A 973 -9.80 43.40 11.53
C ALA A 973 -10.65 43.13 12.78
N GLY A 974 -10.77 41.85 13.16
CA GLY A 974 -11.46 41.40 14.38
C GLY A 974 -12.97 41.13 14.25
N LYS A 975 -13.62 41.50 13.15
CA LYS A 975 -15.06 41.24 12.95
C LYS A 975 -15.39 39.82 12.50
N LEU A 976 -14.53 39.25 11.66
CA LEU A 976 -14.52 37.82 11.34
C LEU A 976 -13.23 37.25 11.90
N LYS A 977 -13.33 36.35 12.88
CA LYS A 977 -12.17 35.72 13.53
C LYS A 977 -11.79 34.39 12.87
N GLY A 978 -12.77 33.69 12.30
CA GLY A 978 -12.53 32.44 11.59
C GLY A 978 -13.71 32.06 10.71
N ALA A 979 -13.44 31.22 9.71
CA ALA A 979 -14.44 30.60 8.89
C ALA A 979 -14.04 29.14 8.60
N ALA A 980 -15.03 28.26 8.47
CA ALA A 980 -14.84 26.84 8.15
C ALA A 980 -15.83 26.40 7.08
N HIS A 981 -15.32 26.00 5.92
CA HIS A 981 -16.12 25.40 4.85
C HIS A 981 -16.48 23.97 5.25
N ILE A 982 -17.78 23.67 5.31
CA ILE A 982 -18.26 22.36 5.78
C ILE A 982 -18.42 21.42 4.58
N THR A 983 -17.50 20.48 4.44
CA THR A 983 -17.46 19.51 3.34
C THR A 983 -17.24 18.09 3.86
N GLY A 984 -16.21 17.37 3.39
CA GLY A 984 -15.87 16.04 3.87
C GLY A 984 -15.43 16.11 5.33
N GLY A 985 -15.86 15.14 6.14
CA GLY A 985 -15.63 15.18 7.58
C GLY A 985 -16.63 16.06 8.37
N GLY A 986 -17.57 16.70 7.67
CA GLY A 986 -18.72 17.42 8.27
C GLY A 986 -18.33 18.49 9.30
N LEU A 987 -19.16 18.69 10.30
CA LEU A 987 -18.94 19.70 11.35
C LEU A 987 -17.73 19.33 12.23
N PHE A 988 -17.55 18.04 12.54
CA PHE A 988 -16.54 17.55 13.48
C PHE A 988 -15.10 17.67 12.97
N GLN A 989 -14.84 17.62 11.66
CA GLN A 989 -13.48 17.75 11.13
C GLN A 989 -13.16 19.15 10.59
N ASN A 990 -14.15 19.88 10.11
CA ASN A 990 -13.91 21.18 9.45
C ASN A 990 -13.81 22.33 10.45
N ILE A 991 -14.71 22.40 11.45
CA ILE A 991 -14.68 23.47 12.47
C ILE A 991 -13.37 23.48 13.26
N PRO A 992 -12.79 22.35 13.71
CA PRO A 992 -11.53 22.37 14.45
C PRO A 992 -10.35 23.00 13.72
N ARG A 993 -10.37 23.07 12.38
CA ARG A 993 -9.28 23.68 11.59
C ARG A 993 -9.13 25.18 11.90
N MET A 994 -10.24 25.87 12.17
CA MET A 994 -10.24 27.29 12.51
C MET A 994 -10.01 27.59 14.00
N LEU A 995 -10.18 26.61 14.91
CA LEU A 995 -10.12 26.86 16.36
C LEU A 995 -8.69 26.80 16.94
N PRO A 996 -8.39 27.56 18.03
CA PRO A 996 -7.22 27.34 18.87
C PRO A 996 -7.41 26.12 19.79
N GLU A 997 -6.32 25.62 20.38
CA GLU A 997 -6.35 24.40 21.23
C GLU A 997 -7.18 24.53 22.51
N HIS A 998 -7.28 25.75 23.05
CA HIS A 998 -7.92 26.03 24.35
C HIS A 998 -9.43 26.31 24.25
N LEU A 999 -10.01 26.28 23.05
CA LEU A 999 -11.44 26.51 22.81
C LEU A 999 -12.10 25.30 22.14
N GLN A 1000 -13.40 25.20 22.35
CA GLN A 1000 -14.28 24.17 21.82
C GLN A 1000 -15.53 24.84 21.25
N ALA A 1001 -16.02 24.35 20.11
CA ALA A 1001 -17.30 24.79 19.55
C ALA A 1001 -18.45 24.01 20.21
N VAL A 1002 -19.39 24.71 20.82
CA VAL A 1002 -20.66 24.13 21.29
C VAL A 1002 -21.76 24.57 20.35
N ILE A 1003 -22.27 23.62 19.58
CA ILE A 1003 -23.32 23.79 18.58
C ILE A 1003 -24.63 23.25 19.14
N ARG A 1004 -25.73 23.89 18.78
CA ARG A 1004 -27.08 23.51 19.17
C ARG A 1004 -27.88 23.09 17.95
N ALA A 1005 -28.22 21.80 17.86
CA ALA A 1005 -28.92 21.23 16.72
C ALA A 1005 -30.36 21.78 16.57
N ASP A 1006 -30.95 22.28 17.65
CA ASP A 1006 -32.31 22.83 17.69
C ASP A 1006 -32.41 24.26 17.13
N THR A 1007 -31.29 24.86 16.69
CA THR A 1007 -31.31 26.24 16.17
C THR A 1007 -31.58 26.34 14.69
N TRP A 1008 -31.51 25.24 13.93
CA TRP A 1008 -31.93 25.19 12.52
C TRP A 1008 -32.65 23.91 12.19
N GLU A 1009 -33.52 23.98 11.17
CA GLU A 1009 -34.21 22.80 10.68
C GLU A 1009 -33.27 21.96 9.81
N LEU A 1010 -33.13 20.66 10.13
CA LEU A 1010 -32.37 19.73 9.30
C LEU A 1010 -33.03 19.59 7.92
N PRO A 1011 -32.36 19.95 6.81
CA PRO A 1011 -32.99 19.89 5.49
C PRO A 1011 -33.49 18.50 5.13
N ALA A 1012 -34.58 18.45 4.35
CA ALA A 1012 -35.32 17.21 4.08
C ALA A 1012 -34.47 16.11 3.42
N VAL A 1013 -33.47 16.48 2.60
CA VAL A 1013 -32.50 15.53 2.03
C VAL A 1013 -31.66 14.82 3.10
N PHE A 1014 -31.24 15.53 4.15
CA PHE A 1014 -30.46 14.93 5.25
C PHE A 1014 -31.34 14.14 6.20
N ARG A 1015 -32.60 14.56 6.42
CA ARG A 1015 -33.60 13.74 7.14
C ARG A 1015 -33.86 12.41 6.42
N TRP A 1016 -33.97 12.45 5.10
CA TRP A 1016 -34.09 11.24 4.29
C TRP A 1016 -32.84 10.36 4.41
N CYS A 1017 -31.64 10.92 4.33
CA CYS A 1017 -30.39 10.19 4.55
C CYS A 1017 -30.33 9.55 5.94
N ALA A 1018 -30.68 10.29 7.00
CA ALA A 1018 -30.70 9.80 8.37
C ALA A 1018 -31.69 8.63 8.52
N THR A 1019 -32.91 8.80 8.03
CA THR A 1019 -33.99 7.80 8.17
C THR A 1019 -33.72 6.53 7.35
N GLN A 1020 -33.41 6.67 6.06
CA GLN A 1020 -33.20 5.51 5.18
C GLN A 1020 -31.85 4.85 5.40
N GLY A 1021 -30.83 5.64 5.74
CA GLY A 1021 -29.50 5.15 6.07
C GLY A 1021 -29.37 4.61 7.50
N LYS A 1022 -30.35 4.87 8.36
CA LYS A 1022 -30.30 4.61 9.82
C LYS A 1022 -29.02 5.18 10.44
N LEU A 1023 -28.73 6.43 10.11
CA LEU A 1023 -27.51 7.11 10.54
C LEU A 1023 -27.75 7.76 11.90
N GLU A 1024 -26.91 7.42 12.87
CA GLU A 1024 -26.78 8.17 14.13
C GLU A 1024 -26.40 9.63 13.84
N ALA A 1025 -26.79 10.57 14.70
CA ALA A 1025 -26.55 11.99 14.46
C ALA A 1025 -25.05 12.33 14.34
N THR A 1026 -24.21 11.57 15.06
CA THR A 1026 -22.75 11.68 14.99
C THR A 1026 -22.18 11.31 13.61
N GLU A 1027 -22.67 10.23 12.99
CA GLU A 1027 -22.26 9.81 11.64
C GLU A 1027 -22.76 10.81 10.59
N LEU A 1028 -24.00 11.29 10.75
CA LEU A 1028 -24.61 12.28 9.87
C LEU A 1028 -23.78 13.58 9.85
N ALA A 1029 -23.40 14.11 11.02
CA ALA A 1029 -22.61 15.33 11.15
C ALA A 1029 -21.11 15.13 10.93
N SER A 1030 -20.62 13.89 10.88
CA SER A 1030 -19.25 13.57 10.46
C SER A 1030 -19.12 13.40 8.94
N THR A 1031 -20.21 13.08 8.25
CA THR A 1031 -20.20 12.84 6.80
C THR A 1031 -20.70 14.03 6.00
N PHE A 1032 -21.76 14.71 6.48
CA PHE A 1032 -22.47 15.73 5.72
C PHE A 1032 -22.36 17.12 6.36
N ASN A 1033 -22.79 18.12 5.58
CA ASN A 1033 -22.90 19.51 6.03
C ASN A 1033 -24.15 19.77 6.90
N VAL A 1034 -25.09 18.81 6.97
CA VAL A 1034 -26.34 18.88 7.75
C VAL A 1034 -27.11 20.20 7.61
N GLY A 1035 -27.04 20.82 6.43
CA GLY A 1035 -27.71 22.08 6.11
C GLY A 1035 -26.86 23.34 6.31
N ILE A 1036 -25.66 23.23 6.87
CA ILE A 1036 -24.75 24.36 7.12
C ILE A 1036 -23.51 24.21 6.24
N GLY A 1037 -23.38 25.04 5.21
CA GLY A 1037 -22.26 24.95 4.27
C GLY A 1037 -21.01 25.70 4.70
N MET A 1038 -21.12 26.68 5.58
CA MET A 1038 -20.01 27.48 6.10
C MET A 1038 -20.29 27.86 7.55
N VAL A 1039 -19.29 27.81 8.43
CA VAL A 1039 -19.41 28.27 9.83
C VAL A 1039 -18.45 29.44 10.06
N LEU A 1040 -18.96 30.53 10.61
CA LEU A 1040 -18.23 31.75 10.94
C LEU A 1040 -18.05 31.85 12.45
N CYS A 1041 -16.89 32.33 12.89
CA CYS A 1041 -16.61 32.69 14.28
C CYS A 1041 -16.45 34.21 14.39
N VAL A 1042 -17.25 34.85 15.25
CA VAL A 1042 -17.28 36.31 15.42
C VAL A 1042 -17.35 36.69 16.90
N ALA A 1043 -16.85 37.87 17.28
CA ALA A 1043 -17.05 38.36 18.64
C ALA A 1043 -18.54 38.55 18.95
N ALA A 1044 -18.95 38.31 20.20
CA ALA A 1044 -20.35 38.48 20.64
C ALA A 1044 -20.91 39.89 20.33
N GLU A 1045 -20.10 40.93 20.55
CA GLU A 1045 -20.43 42.33 20.25
C GLU A 1045 -20.56 42.64 18.74
N HIS A 1046 -20.03 41.78 17.87
CA HIS A 1046 -20.10 41.93 16.43
C HIS A 1046 -21.19 41.08 15.77
N LYS A 1047 -21.82 40.15 16.50
CA LYS A 1047 -22.90 39.29 16.01
C LYS A 1047 -23.96 40.05 15.21
N ASP A 1048 -24.57 41.09 15.79
CA ASP A 1048 -25.69 41.79 15.13
C ASP A 1048 -25.24 42.58 13.90
N THR A 1049 -24.00 43.08 13.91
CA THR A 1049 -23.40 43.75 12.75
C THR A 1049 -23.18 42.77 11.61
N VAL A 1050 -22.60 41.60 11.91
CA VAL A 1050 -22.37 40.53 10.93
C VAL A 1050 -23.69 40.00 10.39
N MET A 1051 -24.67 39.70 11.24
CA MET A 1051 -26.01 39.27 10.82
C MET A 1051 -26.74 40.32 9.96
N LYS A 1052 -26.50 41.62 10.18
CA LYS A 1052 -27.04 42.68 9.32
C LYS A 1052 -26.38 42.68 7.94
N VAL A 1053 -25.07 42.46 7.87
CA VAL A 1053 -24.34 42.37 6.60
C VAL A 1053 -24.76 41.14 5.82
N LEU A 1054 -24.85 39.98 6.47
CA LEU A 1054 -25.33 38.73 5.86
C LEU A 1054 -26.74 38.91 5.26
N ARG A 1055 -27.68 39.50 6.00
CA ARG A 1055 -29.01 39.84 5.48
C ARG A 1055 -28.98 40.82 4.31
N GLY A 1056 -28.06 41.79 4.32
CA GLY A 1056 -27.89 42.73 3.21
C GLY A 1056 -27.30 42.11 1.95
N LEU A 1057 -26.69 40.94 2.06
CA LEU A 1057 -26.16 40.13 0.95
C LEU A 1057 -27.12 39.02 0.51
N ASP A 1058 -28.35 38.99 1.05
CA ASP A 1058 -29.32 37.91 0.88
C ASP A 1058 -28.75 36.54 1.28
N GLU A 1059 -27.83 36.52 2.26
CA GLU A 1059 -27.25 35.30 2.80
C GLU A 1059 -28.09 34.81 3.99
N GLU A 1060 -28.67 33.62 3.85
CA GLU A 1060 -29.37 32.98 4.95
C GLU A 1060 -28.36 32.45 5.98
N ALA A 1061 -28.50 32.93 7.21
CA ALA A 1061 -27.58 32.64 8.29
C ALA A 1061 -28.33 32.47 9.61
N VAL A 1062 -27.78 31.62 10.47
CA VAL A 1062 -28.35 31.29 11.78
C VAL A 1062 -27.23 31.22 12.82
N VAL A 1063 -27.52 31.67 14.05
CA VAL A 1063 -26.61 31.44 15.17
C VAL A 1063 -26.74 29.98 15.57
N ILE A 1064 -25.67 29.22 15.42
CA ILE A 1064 -25.66 27.77 15.68
C ILE A 1064 -25.04 27.41 17.02
N GLY A 1065 -24.35 28.35 17.66
CA GLY A 1065 -23.64 28.06 18.89
C GLY A 1065 -22.65 29.14 19.29
N GLU A 1066 -21.71 28.74 20.12
CA GLU A 1066 -20.66 29.62 20.66
C GLU A 1066 -19.37 28.84 20.94
N LEU A 1067 -18.28 29.56 21.09
CA LEU A 1067 -17.02 29.03 21.59
C LEU A 1067 -17.04 29.04 23.11
N VAL A 1068 -16.70 27.90 23.70
CA VAL A 1068 -16.50 27.76 25.14
C VAL A 1068 -15.06 27.41 25.43
N SER A 1069 -14.63 27.65 26.66
CA SER A 1069 -13.33 27.19 27.14
C SER A 1069 -13.32 25.68 27.10
N LYS A 1070 -12.36 25.11 26.38
CA LYS A 1070 -12.22 23.66 26.31
C LYS A 1070 -11.88 23.16 27.72
N PRO A 1071 -12.68 22.27 28.33
CA PRO A 1071 -12.34 21.72 29.63
C PRO A 1071 -11.06 20.88 29.55
N ILE A 1072 -10.34 20.71 30.66
CA ILE A 1072 -9.06 19.96 30.72
C ILE A 1072 -9.27 18.43 30.48
N THR A 1073 -10.52 18.01 30.31
CA THR A 1073 -10.94 16.66 29.90
C THR A 1073 -10.63 16.40 28.42
N THR A 1074 -10.75 15.15 28.00
CA THR A 1074 -10.57 14.64 26.62
C THR A 1074 -11.61 15.12 25.60
N ASP A 1075 -12.43 16.11 25.94
CA ASP A 1075 -13.63 16.43 25.18
C ASP A 1075 -13.34 16.82 23.72
N PRO A 1076 -14.26 16.46 22.79
CA PRO A 1076 -14.10 16.70 21.36
C PRO A 1076 -14.09 18.19 21.05
N LYS A 1077 -13.29 18.69 20.10
CA LYS A 1077 -13.24 20.14 19.77
C LYS A 1077 -14.58 20.71 19.26
N VAL A 1078 -15.56 19.86 18.96
CA VAL A 1078 -16.94 20.24 18.62
C VAL A 1078 -17.89 19.36 19.43
N VAL A 1079 -18.88 19.99 20.06
CA VAL A 1079 -19.99 19.32 20.74
C VAL A 1079 -21.28 19.80 20.09
N ILE A 1080 -22.20 18.88 19.79
CA ILE A 1080 -23.50 19.19 19.21
C ILE A 1080 -24.58 18.76 20.20
N ILE A 1081 -25.24 19.73 20.81
CA ILE A 1081 -26.31 19.53 21.79
C ILE A 1081 -27.62 19.28 21.04
N GLY A 1082 -28.37 18.26 21.47
CA GLY A 1082 -29.71 17.96 20.95
C GLY A 1082 -29.74 17.24 19.61
N ALA A 1083 -28.58 16.87 19.04
CA ALA A 1083 -28.50 16.28 17.70
C ALA A 1083 -29.33 15.00 17.55
N GLU A 1084 -29.24 14.07 18.50
CA GLU A 1084 -30.05 12.84 18.45
C GLU A 1084 -31.56 13.13 18.57
N THR A 1085 -31.94 14.09 19.40
CA THR A 1085 -33.36 14.45 19.54
C THR A 1085 -33.93 15.10 18.28
N GLU A 1086 -33.21 16.07 17.72
CA GLU A 1086 -33.70 16.92 16.64
C GLU A 1086 -33.52 16.30 15.26
N TRP A 1087 -32.49 15.47 15.06
CA TRP A 1087 -32.13 14.95 13.73
C TRP A 1087 -32.51 13.48 13.53
N THR A 1088 -32.56 12.66 14.58
CA THR A 1088 -32.77 11.21 14.47
C THR A 1088 -34.06 10.72 15.17
N LEU A 1089 -34.51 11.31 16.28
CA LEU A 1089 -35.65 10.82 17.07
C LEU A 1089 -37.01 10.82 16.34
N LEU A 1090 -37.22 11.73 15.38
CA LEU A 1090 -38.40 11.71 14.50
C LEU A 1090 -38.40 10.52 13.52
N SER A 1091 -37.23 9.94 13.23
CA SER A 1091 -37.11 8.78 12.34
C SER A 1091 -37.49 7.45 13.03
N ASP A 1092 -37.29 7.36 14.34
CA ASP A 1092 -37.63 6.18 15.15
C ASP A 1092 -39.14 6.02 15.43
N MET A 1093 -39.91 7.10 15.31
CA MET A 1093 -41.36 7.06 15.51
C MET A 1093 -42.13 6.50 14.30
N GLY A 1094 -41.46 6.09 13.22
CA GLY A 1094 -42.11 5.49 12.05
C GLY A 1094 -43.08 6.42 11.32
N VAL A 1095 -42.99 7.74 11.55
CA VAL A 1095 -43.81 8.75 10.87
C VAL A 1095 -43.29 8.94 9.45
N ASN A 1096 -43.69 8.04 8.55
CA ASN A 1096 -43.32 8.04 7.14
C ASN A 1096 -44.23 8.97 6.29
N THR A 1097 -45.03 9.83 6.93
CA THR A 1097 -45.93 10.75 6.23
C THR A 1097 -45.27 12.11 6.04
N LEU A 1098 -44.87 12.37 4.79
CA LEU A 1098 -44.93 13.69 4.18
C LEU A 1098 -46.31 14.29 4.49
N LEU A 1099 -46.42 15.13 5.52
CA LEU A 1099 -47.66 15.86 5.79
C LEU A 1099 -47.84 16.85 4.64
N GLN A 1100 -48.83 16.60 3.77
CA GLN A 1100 -49.32 17.62 2.86
C GLN A 1100 -49.78 18.84 3.67
N PRO A 1101 -49.57 20.07 3.19
CA PRO A 1101 -50.00 21.29 3.89
C PRO A 1101 -51.49 21.33 4.26
N SER A 1102 -52.33 20.55 3.58
CA SER A 1102 -53.77 20.38 3.85
C SER A 1102 -54.09 19.63 5.16
N VAL A 1103 -53.14 18.87 5.72
CA VAL A 1103 -53.33 18.14 6.99
C VAL A 1103 -53.01 19.05 8.19
N LEU A 1104 -52.11 20.02 8.03
CA LEU A 1104 -51.77 20.99 9.08
C LEU A 1104 -52.94 21.93 9.40
N SER A 1105 -53.85 22.21 8.46
CA SER A 1105 -55.03 23.04 8.74
C SER A 1105 -56.09 22.35 9.61
N GLY A 1106 -56.09 21.02 9.71
CA GLY A 1106 -57.04 20.25 10.54
C GLY A 1106 -56.57 20.01 11.98
N LEU A 1107 -55.31 20.30 12.29
CA LEU A 1107 -54.72 20.14 13.63
C LEU A 1107 -54.93 21.36 14.55
N PHE A 1108 -55.58 22.41 14.04
CA PHE A 1108 -55.94 23.62 14.79
C PHE A 1108 -57.42 23.65 15.21
N ASP A 1109 -58.12 22.52 15.14
CA ASP A 1109 -59.49 22.44 15.66
C ASP A 1109 -59.44 22.27 17.19
N GLU A 1110 -59.76 23.36 17.91
CA GLU A 1110 -59.62 23.49 19.38
C GLU A 1110 -60.56 22.57 20.20
N ASP A 1111 -61.40 21.75 19.55
CA ASP A 1111 -62.46 20.97 20.22
C ASP A 1111 -62.22 19.44 20.27
N SER A 1112 -61.00 18.95 20.00
CA SER A 1112 -60.70 17.50 20.08
C SER A 1112 -60.17 17.05 21.46
N PRO A 1113 -60.68 15.93 22.04
CA PRO A 1113 -60.37 15.46 23.40
C PRO A 1113 -58.93 14.92 23.62
N ALA A 1114 -58.01 15.14 22.69
CA ALA A 1114 -56.62 14.67 22.77
C ALA A 1114 -55.66 15.66 23.47
N ALA A 1115 -56.17 16.67 24.17
CA ALA A 1115 -55.35 17.69 24.86
C ALA A 1115 -54.75 17.25 26.22
N ALA A 1116 -54.87 15.98 26.64
CA ALA A 1116 -54.60 15.58 28.02
C ALA A 1116 -53.25 14.91 28.31
N VAL A 1117 -52.33 14.74 27.34
CA VAL A 1117 -51.04 14.08 27.61
C VAL A 1117 -49.87 14.86 26.98
N ARG A 1118 -49.46 15.93 27.66
CA ARG A 1118 -48.12 16.51 27.57
C ARG A 1118 -47.64 16.85 28.98
N SER A 1119 -46.99 15.90 29.63
CA SER A 1119 -46.08 16.10 30.77
C SER A 1119 -44.88 15.19 30.62
#